data_AF-A0A0E3NY51-F1
#
_entry.id   AF-A0A0E3NY51-F1
#
_cell.length_a   1.000
_cell.length_b   1.000
_cell.length_c   1.000
_cell.angle_alpha   90.00
_cell.angle_beta   90.00
_cell.angle_gamma   90.00
#
_symmetry.space_group_name_H-M   'P 1'
#
loop_
_entity.id
_entity.type
_entity.pdbx_description
1 polymer ?
#
loop_
_entity_poly.entity_id
_entity_poly.type
_entity_poly.pdbx_seq_one_letter_code
_entity_poly.pdbx_strand_id
1 'polypeptide(L)'
;MSVSNKSPSVITDVTLDFLFEDDLLRIDRYEPHYEKRNGKILLGNINGGTSKSIAVYFDPLMCSRGAEINCQLTSRDARGKLSSVFMEPKLISVVCPIIKTDLDINVGRLKEFIEKLPSKDSKVYEIQHGFDIEKLASIAQEVVEKHDVRHVRTLKTKDGRGWEIWYYGKTKVTKADIVIKVYISSEKQLLELFAATETAEALTGLLAEVGRSLKHSIEFKASGKGNVINVTINNSVIQRSNLLDLCSMDGTCPVNILVEDSVIQHSTLISEKEEAGEEEKSRREREEQESLLRQQEEAHLKKAEDEKCRQREEVERKDKQEVELKKQDETERKKLEEATKTQASKHITKSSAQQKVPPKKPSSSSSSTKPKSSSGKGILVFSLIFGVLLIGIVAMFLGSNTDSETASSQNSDTYTNTIDMEFVKIPAGEFMMGSPLGEEPRGGNEGPVHKVTIEDSYYLGKFEVTQEQWREVMGNNPSYNVGDDLPVEQVSWEDAQEFLEKLNGIEGKNKYRLPSEAEWEYACRAGTTTRYYFGDGESKLGDYAWYYGNSGIKTHPVGQKKPNLWGLYGMHGNVWEWCQDRYHSNYNGAPSDGSAWESGSSSIRVQRGGCLSSFARDCRSANRSDQEPGSPNANLGFRVLREI
;
A
#
# COMPACT_ATOMS: atom_id res chain seq x y z
N MET A 1 -7.89 -45.45 31.19
CA MET A 1 -7.61 -45.87 32.58
C MET A 1 -8.77 -46.68 33.13
N SER A 2 -8.55 -47.48 34.17
CA SER A 2 -9.60 -48.24 34.85
C SER A 2 -9.48 -48.10 36.36
N VAL A 3 -10.60 -47.89 37.03
CA VAL A 3 -10.72 -47.82 38.49
C VAL A 3 -11.39 -49.10 38.96
N SER A 4 -10.68 -49.91 39.74
CA SER A 4 -11.18 -51.19 40.27
C SER A 4 -11.37 -51.12 41.78
N ASN A 5 -12.57 -51.42 42.26
CA ASN A 5 -12.85 -51.52 43.69
C ASN A 5 -12.56 -52.96 44.17
N LYS A 6 -11.46 -53.16 44.89
CA LYS A 6 -11.08 -54.47 45.47
C LYS A 6 -11.72 -54.75 46.83
N SER A 7 -12.41 -53.77 47.43
CA SER A 7 -13.15 -53.97 48.68
C SER A 7 -14.41 -54.79 48.43
N PRO A 8 -14.89 -55.56 49.42
CA PRO A 8 -16.21 -56.19 49.33
C PRO A 8 -17.37 -55.18 49.41
N SER A 9 -17.14 -53.95 49.88
CA SER A 9 -18.17 -52.92 50.02
C SER A 9 -18.19 -51.93 48.86
N VAL A 10 -19.36 -51.34 48.57
CA VAL A 10 -19.50 -50.25 47.60
C VAL A 10 -18.69 -49.03 48.04
N ILE A 11 -18.05 -48.38 47.08
CA ILE A 11 -17.49 -47.03 47.25
C ILE A 11 -18.37 -46.04 46.48
N THR A 12 -18.62 -44.88 47.08
CA THR A 12 -19.51 -43.85 46.53
C THR A 12 -18.73 -42.58 46.18
N ASP A 13 -19.36 -41.72 45.38
CA ASP A 13 -18.80 -40.43 44.95
C ASP A 13 -17.39 -40.54 44.34
N VAL A 14 -17.15 -41.58 43.53
CA VAL A 14 -15.84 -41.76 42.90
C VAL A 14 -15.64 -40.66 41.86
N THR A 15 -14.67 -39.79 42.10
CA THR A 15 -14.32 -38.69 41.20
C THR A 15 -12.87 -38.78 40.75
N LEU A 16 -12.63 -38.34 39.52
CA LEU A 16 -11.30 -38.24 38.92
C LEU A 16 -10.96 -36.77 38.68
N ASP A 17 -9.82 -36.36 39.20
CA ASP A 17 -9.27 -35.02 39.04
C ASP A 17 -7.94 -35.12 38.32
N PHE A 18 -7.90 -34.73 37.04
CA PHE A 18 -6.69 -34.83 36.23
C PHE A 18 -5.82 -33.60 36.45
N LEU A 19 -4.56 -33.85 36.76
CA LEU A 19 -3.55 -32.86 37.04
C LEU A 19 -2.52 -32.90 35.92
N PHE A 20 -2.37 -31.78 35.22
CA PHE A 20 -1.44 -31.58 34.12
C PHE A 20 -1.17 -30.08 34.01
N GLU A 21 -0.15 -29.70 33.27
CA GLU A 21 0.13 -28.29 32.98
C GLU A 21 -0.92 -27.76 31.99
N ASP A 22 -1.75 -26.83 32.47
CA ASP A 22 -2.89 -26.28 31.73
C ASP A 22 -2.48 -25.42 30.54
N ASP A 23 -1.24 -24.92 30.53
CA ASP A 23 -0.65 -24.22 29.39
C ASP A 23 -0.26 -25.18 28.26
N LEU A 24 -0.02 -26.46 28.58
CA LEU A 24 0.44 -27.48 27.64
C LEU A 24 -0.69 -28.37 27.11
N LEU A 25 -1.69 -28.69 27.94
CA LEU A 25 -2.69 -29.70 27.65
C LEU A 25 -4.07 -29.26 28.11
N ARG A 26 -5.10 -29.80 27.45
CA ARG A 26 -6.48 -29.80 27.95
C ARG A 26 -7.16 -31.12 27.68
N ILE A 27 -8.20 -31.44 28.45
CA ILE A 27 -9.08 -32.57 28.13
C ILE A 27 -10.03 -32.15 27.01
N ASP A 28 -9.93 -32.79 25.85
CA ASP A 28 -10.82 -32.59 24.71
C ASP A 28 -12.15 -33.33 24.92
N ARG A 29 -12.04 -34.65 25.09
CA ARG A 29 -13.18 -35.52 25.33
C ARG A 29 -12.80 -36.72 26.17
N TYR A 30 -13.81 -37.41 26.67
CA TYR A 30 -13.65 -38.68 27.35
C TYR A 30 -14.84 -39.59 27.09
N GLU A 31 -14.57 -40.89 27.09
CA GLU A 31 -15.51 -41.92 26.70
C GLU A 31 -15.45 -43.08 27.72
N PRO A 32 -16.60 -43.58 28.21
CA PRO A 32 -17.96 -43.08 27.97
C PRO A 32 -18.21 -41.72 28.66
N HIS A 33 -19.33 -41.07 28.31
CA HIS A 33 -19.69 -39.80 28.92
C HIS A 33 -20.04 -39.97 30.41
N TYR A 34 -19.54 -39.04 31.21
CA TYR A 34 -19.72 -38.94 32.66
C TYR A 34 -19.93 -37.48 33.03
N GLU A 35 -20.80 -37.23 34.00
CA GLU A 35 -21.06 -35.88 34.50
C GLU A 35 -19.80 -35.29 35.15
N LYS A 36 -19.65 -33.97 35.03
CA LYS A 36 -18.62 -33.23 35.78
C LYS A 36 -19.23 -32.62 37.03
N ARG A 37 -18.50 -32.69 38.14
CA ARG A 37 -18.82 -31.98 39.39
C ARG A 37 -17.58 -31.22 39.86
N ASN A 38 -17.68 -29.89 39.92
CA ASN A 38 -16.57 -29.00 40.31
C ASN A 38 -15.27 -29.26 39.52
N GLY A 39 -15.38 -29.41 38.19
CA GLY A 39 -14.24 -29.68 37.31
C GLY A 39 -13.75 -31.13 37.29
N LYS A 40 -14.21 -31.99 38.20
CA LYS A 40 -13.83 -33.40 38.31
C LYS A 40 -14.82 -34.31 37.58
N ILE A 41 -14.34 -35.40 37.00
CA ILE A 41 -15.19 -36.38 36.32
C ILE A 41 -15.80 -37.32 37.36
N LEU A 42 -17.13 -37.39 37.44
CA LEU A 42 -17.87 -38.23 38.38
C LEU A 42 -18.15 -39.61 37.77
N LEU A 43 -17.43 -40.63 38.21
CA LEU A 43 -17.70 -42.02 37.84
C LEU A 43 -18.91 -42.60 38.60
N GLY A 44 -19.35 -41.92 39.67
CA GLY A 44 -20.44 -42.35 40.54
C GLY A 44 -20.03 -43.50 41.46
N ASN A 45 -20.98 -44.39 41.76
CA ASN A 45 -20.72 -45.52 42.67
C ASN A 45 -20.04 -46.69 41.95
N ILE A 46 -19.16 -47.41 42.65
CA ILE A 46 -18.48 -48.62 42.16
C ILE A 46 -18.67 -49.74 43.19
N ASN A 47 -19.38 -50.81 42.78
CA ASN A 47 -19.65 -51.96 43.63
C ASN A 47 -18.37 -52.74 43.96
N GLY A 48 -18.38 -53.45 45.09
CA GLY A 48 -17.26 -54.29 45.48
C GLY A 48 -16.93 -55.33 44.40
N GLY A 49 -15.64 -55.51 44.11
CA GLY A 49 -15.14 -56.44 43.09
C GLY A 49 -15.34 -56.00 41.63
N THR A 50 -15.89 -54.80 41.38
CA THR A 50 -16.15 -54.30 40.02
C THR A 50 -15.21 -53.17 39.62
N SER A 51 -15.18 -52.84 38.33
CA SER A 51 -14.36 -51.77 37.77
C SER A 51 -15.14 -50.88 36.80
N LYS A 52 -14.77 -49.61 36.75
CA LYS A 52 -15.18 -48.67 35.69
C LYS A 52 -13.98 -48.19 34.91
N SER A 53 -14.13 -48.04 33.60
CA SER A 53 -13.07 -47.61 32.70
C SER A 53 -13.45 -46.33 31.98
N ILE A 54 -12.45 -45.49 31.73
CA ILE A 54 -12.60 -44.24 31.00
C ILE A 54 -11.39 -44.02 30.10
N ALA A 55 -11.62 -43.65 28.85
CA ALA A 55 -10.62 -43.12 27.94
C ALA A 55 -10.69 -41.59 28.00
N VAL A 56 -9.55 -40.93 28.20
CA VAL A 56 -9.46 -39.47 28.22
C VAL A 56 -8.51 -39.05 27.12
N TYR A 57 -9.01 -38.19 26.23
CA TYR A 57 -8.28 -37.68 25.08
C TYR A 57 -7.84 -36.26 25.42
N PHE A 58 -6.53 -36.05 25.40
CA PHE A 58 -5.92 -34.75 25.64
C PHE A 58 -5.63 -34.07 24.31
N ASP A 59 -5.93 -32.78 24.26
CA ASP A 59 -5.62 -31.90 23.16
C ASP A 59 -4.42 -31.03 23.53
N PRO A 60 -3.35 -31.07 22.74
CA PRO A 60 -2.15 -30.30 23.01
C PRO A 60 -2.32 -28.81 22.67
N LEU A 61 -1.92 -27.96 23.62
CA LEU A 61 -1.94 -26.51 23.50
C LEU A 61 -0.58 -25.90 23.21
N MET A 62 0.52 -26.58 23.55
CA MET A 62 1.91 -26.19 23.25
C MET A 62 2.79 -27.41 23.01
N CYS A 63 3.88 -27.21 22.26
CA CYS A 63 4.85 -28.26 22.02
C CYS A 63 5.72 -28.45 23.27
N SER A 64 5.82 -29.68 23.77
CA SER A 64 6.63 -29.96 24.95
C SER A 64 7.19 -31.37 24.90
N ARG A 65 8.44 -31.52 25.34
CA ARG A 65 9.08 -32.82 25.56
C ARG A 65 8.94 -33.19 27.02
N GLY A 66 7.92 -33.99 27.33
CA GLY A 66 7.80 -34.65 28.63
C GLY A 66 6.85 -33.97 29.61
N ALA A 67 5.63 -33.64 29.19
CA ALA A 67 4.58 -33.18 30.10
C ALA A 67 4.06 -34.34 30.95
N GLU A 68 3.96 -34.15 32.26
CA GLU A 68 3.37 -35.14 33.16
C GLU A 68 1.84 -35.01 33.22
N ILE A 69 1.15 -36.15 33.10
CA ILE A 69 -0.27 -36.28 33.39
C ILE A 69 -0.41 -37.16 34.63
N ASN A 70 -1.04 -36.61 35.66
CA ASN A 70 -1.43 -37.31 36.87
C ASN A 70 -2.97 -37.27 37.01
N CYS A 71 -3.53 -38.11 37.88
CA CYS A 71 -4.93 -38.07 38.25
C CYS A 71 -5.09 -38.41 39.72
N GLN A 72 -5.71 -37.50 40.47
CA GLN A 72 -6.17 -37.75 41.82
C GLN A 72 -7.57 -38.36 41.78
N LEU A 73 -7.70 -39.56 42.29
CA LEU A 73 -8.97 -40.21 42.56
C LEU A 73 -9.41 -39.86 43.98
N THR A 74 -10.68 -39.51 44.16
CA THR A 74 -11.31 -39.44 45.50
C THR A 74 -12.57 -40.29 45.54
N SER A 75 -12.84 -40.90 46.69
CA SER A 75 -14.01 -41.74 46.92
C SER A 75 -14.40 -41.75 48.40
N ARG A 76 -15.62 -42.17 48.69
CA ARG A 76 -16.08 -42.43 50.06
C ARG A 76 -16.26 -43.93 50.29
N ASP A 77 -15.78 -44.42 51.42
CA ASP A 77 -16.04 -45.78 51.86
C ASP A 77 -17.49 -45.95 52.37
N ALA A 78 -17.87 -47.17 52.73
CA ALA A 78 -19.20 -47.48 53.25
C ALA A 78 -19.57 -46.74 54.55
N ARG A 79 -18.61 -46.11 55.25
CA ARG A 79 -18.82 -45.30 56.45
C ARG A 79 -18.83 -43.80 56.13
N GLY A 80 -18.77 -43.44 54.85
CA GLY A 80 -18.73 -42.06 54.37
C GLY A 80 -17.36 -41.38 54.51
N LYS A 81 -16.32 -42.11 54.94
CA LYS A 81 -14.98 -41.57 55.12
C LYS A 81 -14.34 -41.35 53.75
N LEU A 82 -13.84 -40.13 53.55
CA LEU A 82 -13.18 -39.73 52.32
C LEU A 82 -11.79 -40.40 52.22
N SER A 83 -11.48 -40.94 51.05
CA SER A 83 -10.18 -41.49 50.69
C SER A 83 -9.70 -40.86 49.38
N SER A 84 -8.39 -40.69 49.23
CA SER A 84 -7.79 -40.16 48.01
C SER A 84 -6.54 -40.94 47.63
N VAL A 85 -6.36 -41.18 46.33
CA VAL A 85 -5.23 -41.92 45.75
C VAL A 85 -4.80 -41.20 44.48
N PHE A 86 -3.50 -41.09 44.23
CA PHE A 86 -2.96 -40.58 42.99
C PHE A 86 -2.59 -41.73 42.05
N MET A 87 -2.79 -41.53 40.75
CA MET A 87 -2.19 -42.39 39.75
C MET A 87 -0.68 -42.17 39.67
N GLU A 88 0.05 -43.18 39.18
CA GLU A 88 1.42 -42.96 38.76
C GLU A 88 1.44 -41.93 37.61
N PRO A 89 2.26 -40.86 37.71
CA PRO A 89 2.38 -39.87 36.64
C PRO A 89 2.81 -40.52 35.33
N LYS A 90 2.19 -40.10 34.23
CA LYS A 90 2.59 -40.49 32.88
C LYS A 90 3.22 -39.33 32.16
N LEU A 91 4.47 -39.52 31.73
CA LEU A 91 5.18 -38.57 30.89
C LEU A 91 4.70 -38.72 29.43
N ILE A 92 4.28 -37.63 28.81
CA ILE A 92 3.91 -37.59 27.39
C ILE A 92 4.72 -36.54 26.63
N SER A 93 5.09 -36.86 25.39
CA SER A 93 5.70 -35.89 24.48
C SER A 93 4.65 -35.36 23.53
N VAL A 94 4.50 -34.04 23.51
CA VAL A 94 3.60 -33.31 22.63
C VAL A 94 4.41 -32.83 21.43
N VAL A 95 4.25 -33.52 20.30
CA VAL A 95 4.93 -33.18 19.05
C VAL A 95 3.99 -32.40 18.15
N CYS A 96 4.33 -31.14 17.89
CA CYS A 96 3.59 -30.34 16.91
C CYS A 96 4.02 -30.71 15.49
N PRO A 97 3.09 -30.92 14.54
CA PRO A 97 3.43 -31.07 13.13
C PRO A 97 4.34 -29.95 12.64
N ILE A 98 5.25 -30.29 11.72
CA ILE A 98 6.12 -29.34 11.02
C ILE A 98 5.24 -28.49 10.12
N ILE A 99 5.45 -27.17 10.09
CA ILE A 99 4.82 -26.25 9.12
C ILE A 99 5.28 -26.68 7.73
N LYS A 100 4.54 -27.59 7.10
CA LYS A 100 4.73 -27.90 5.69
C LYS A 100 3.77 -27.13 4.82
N THR A 101 2.64 -26.68 5.37
CA THR A 101 1.58 -25.97 4.65
C THR A 101 0.78 -25.04 5.58
N ASP A 102 0.12 -24.03 5.00
CA ASP A 102 -0.84 -23.17 5.70
C ASP A 102 -2.08 -23.96 6.22
N LEU A 103 -2.30 -25.18 5.72
CA LEU A 103 -3.45 -26.01 6.10
C LEU A 103 -3.27 -26.64 7.50
N ASP A 104 -2.05 -26.92 7.92
CA ASP A 104 -1.74 -27.74 9.11
C ASP A 104 -1.42 -26.93 10.39
N ILE A 105 -1.69 -25.62 10.40
CA ILE A 105 -1.35 -24.75 11.53
C ILE A 105 -2.27 -25.00 12.75
N ASN A 106 -1.69 -25.02 13.95
CA ASN A 106 -2.40 -25.25 15.23
C ASN A 106 -2.00 -24.22 16.29
N VAL A 107 -2.77 -24.16 17.39
CA VAL A 107 -2.59 -23.16 18.46
C VAL A 107 -1.19 -23.21 19.10
N GLY A 108 -0.64 -24.40 19.34
CA GLY A 108 0.71 -24.53 19.92
C GLY A 108 1.79 -23.93 19.04
N ARG A 109 1.68 -24.10 17.71
CA ARG A 109 2.57 -23.43 16.75
C ARG A 109 2.34 -21.94 16.68
N LEU A 110 1.10 -21.46 16.76
CA LEU A 110 0.82 -20.02 16.80
C LEU A 110 1.45 -19.35 18.02
N LYS A 111 1.41 -20.00 19.19
CA LYS A 111 2.09 -19.52 20.40
C LYS A 111 3.60 -19.41 20.21
N GLU A 112 4.26 -20.45 19.70
CA GLU A 112 5.70 -20.39 19.34
C GLU A 112 6.00 -19.34 18.28
N PHE A 113 5.06 -19.12 17.35
CA PHE A 113 5.24 -18.16 16.27
C PHE A 113 5.16 -16.72 16.80
N ILE A 114 4.20 -16.42 17.70
CA ILE A 114 4.12 -15.15 18.42
C ILE A 114 5.43 -14.83 19.16
N GLU A 115 6.10 -15.83 19.75
CA GLU A 115 7.39 -15.60 20.42
C GLU A 115 8.49 -15.10 19.46
N LYS A 116 8.41 -15.48 18.19
CA LYS A 116 9.39 -15.10 17.16
C LYS A 116 9.04 -13.81 16.43
N LEU A 117 7.79 -13.38 16.48
CA LEU A 117 7.33 -12.17 15.82
C LEU A 117 7.75 -10.92 16.63
N PRO A 118 8.46 -9.97 16.01
CA PRO A 118 9.03 -8.81 16.70
C PRO A 118 7.98 -7.75 17.06
N SER A 119 6.85 -7.70 16.35
CA SER A 119 5.81 -6.71 16.56
C SER A 119 4.55 -7.37 17.11
N LYS A 120 4.06 -6.84 18.23
CA LYS A 120 2.88 -7.29 18.95
C LYS A 120 2.07 -6.06 19.33
N ASP A 121 0.77 -6.19 19.38
CA ASP A 121 -0.13 -5.13 19.81
C ASP A 121 -1.39 -5.76 20.42
N SER A 122 -1.92 -5.15 21.48
CA SER A 122 -3.09 -5.63 22.21
C SER A 122 -4.01 -4.49 22.61
N LYS A 123 -5.32 -4.70 22.39
CA LYS A 123 -6.40 -3.80 22.83
C LYS A 123 -7.35 -4.55 23.74
N VAL A 124 -7.51 -4.07 24.96
CA VAL A 124 -8.39 -4.66 25.97
C VAL A 124 -9.62 -3.77 26.14
N TYR A 125 -10.80 -4.34 25.97
CA TYR A 125 -12.09 -3.70 26.17
C TYR A 125 -12.66 -4.21 27.49
N GLU A 126 -12.81 -3.33 28.48
CA GLU A 126 -13.57 -3.63 29.68
C GLU A 126 -15.06 -3.47 29.39
N ILE A 127 -15.84 -4.51 29.64
CA ILE A 127 -17.26 -4.59 29.27
C ILE A 127 -18.09 -4.57 30.54
N GLN A 128 -19.18 -3.80 30.54
CA GLN A 128 -20.04 -3.70 31.69
C GLN A 128 -20.68 -5.05 32.09
N HIS A 129 -20.90 -5.22 33.40
CA HIS A 129 -21.30 -6.50 33.99
C HIS A 129 -22.63 -7.06 33.44
N GLY A 130 -22.65 -8.37 33.18
CA GLY A 130 -23.85 -9.12 32.81
C GLY A 130 -23.92 -9.56 31.34
N PHE A 131 -22.82 -9.50 30.59
CA PHE A 131 -22.78 -9.92 29.19
C PHE A 131 -22.80 -11.44 29.00
N ASP A 132 -23.32 -11.87 27.85
CA ASP A 132 -23.25 -13.24 27.37
C ASP A 132 -21.93 -13.47 26.61
N ILE A 133 -21.08 -14.35 27.16
CA ILE A 133 -19.78 -14.68 26.59
C ILE A 133 -19.87 -15.37 25.23
N GLU A 134 -20.92 -16.16 24.97
CA GLU A 134 -21.11 -16.84 23.68
C GLU A 134 -21.50 -15.84 22.61
N LYS A 135 -22.34 -14.86 22.97
CA LYS A 135 -22.73 -13.78 22.07
C LYS A 135 -21.54 -12.88 21.72
N LEU A 136 -20.70 -12.51 22.70
CA LEU A 136 -19.47 -11.76 22.45
C LEU A 136 -18.49 -12.53 21.57
N ALA A 137 -18.32 -13.84 21.79
CA ALA A 137 -17.48 -14.67 20.95
C ALA A 137 -17.98 -14.66 19.49
N SER A 138 -19.29 -14.79 19.28
CA SER A 138 -19.90 -14.71 17.94
C SER A 138 -19.69 -13.35 17.28
N ILE A 139 -19.83 -12.25 18.02
CA ILE A 139 -19.56 -10.89 17.52
C ILE A 139 -18.08 -10.74 17.11
N ALA A 140 -17.17 -11.20 17.97
CA ALA A 140 -15.74 -11.14 17.68
C ALA A 140 -15.37 -11.94 16.43
N GLN A 141 -15.95 -13.13 16.26
CA GLN A 141 -15.77 -13.93 15.04
C GLN A 141 -16.27 -13.19 13.80
N GLU A 142 -17.49 -12.65 13.84
CA GLU A 142 -18.07 -11.90 12.71
C GLU A 142 -17.19 -10.72 12.27
N VAL A 143 -16.57 -10.03 13.22
CA VAL A 143 -15.73 -8.86 12.93
C VAL A 143 -14.35 -9.27 12.40
N VAL A 144 -13.68 -10.21 13.07
CA VAL A 144 -12.32 -10.61 12.70
C VAL A 144 -12.31 -11.37 11.36
N GLU A 145 -13.31 -12.20 11.09
CA GLU A 145 -13.39 -13.03 9.86
C GLU A 145 -13.78 -12.24 8.61
N LYS A 146 -14.16 -10.96 8.73
CA LYS A 146 -14.26 -10.03 7.58
C LYS A 146 -12.89 -9.68 6.99
N HIS A 147 -11.81 -9.97 7.71
CA HIS A 147 -10.45 -9.73 7.29
C HIS A 147 -9.85 -11.01 6.70
N ASP A 148 -8.75 -10.88 5.95
CA ASP A 148 -8.09 -11.99 5.23
C ASP A 148 -7.28 -12.89 6.18
N VAL A 149 -7.97 -13.44 7.18
CA VAL A 149 -7.44 -14.33 8.22
C VAL A 149 -8.34 -15.54 8.36
N ARG A 150 -7.73 -16.71 8.56
CA ARG A 150 -8.43 -17.98 8.76
C ARG A 150 -8.65 -18.22 10.24
N HIS A 151 -9.88 -18.61 10.61
CA HIS A 151 -10.15 -19.17 11.93
C HIS A 151 -9.39 -20.50 12.10
N VAL A 152 -8.56 -20.57 13.13
CA VAL A 152 -7.77 -21.77 13.46
C VAL A 152 -8.48 -22.57 14.55
N ARG A 153 -8.89 -21.92 15.65
CA ARG A 153 -9.56 -22.61 16.74
C ARG A 153 -10.24 -21.69 17.75
N THR A 154 -11.26 -22.22 18.42
CA THR A 154 -11.85 -21.63 19.63
C THR A 154 -11.61 -22.57 20.82
N LEU A 155 -11.06 -22.04 21.91
CA LEU A 155 -10.79 -22.75 23.16
C LEU A 155 -11.64 -22.15 24.29
N LYS A 156 -12.17 -22.98 25.18
CA LYS A 156 -12.85 -22.55 26.41
C LYS A 156 -11.98 -22.90 27.62
N THR A 157 -11.90 -22.04 28.62
CA THR A 157 -11.22 -22.32 29.89
C THR A 157 -11.93 -23.46 30.64
N LYS A 158 -11.23 -24.13 31.56
CA LYS A 158 -11.78 -25.28 32.31
C LYS A 158 -13.07 -24.97 33.07
N ASP A 159 -13.20 -23.75 33.56
CA ASP A 159 -14.37 -23.26 34.30
C ASP A 159 -15.46 -22.66 33.38
N GLY A 160 -15.22 -22.62 32.06
CA GLY A 160 -16.14 -22.06 31.07
C GLY A 160 -16.29 -20.54 31.09
N ARG A 161 -15.55 -19.84 31.95
CA ARG A 161 -15.65 -18.38 32.14
C ARG A 161 -14.74 -17.58 31.20
N GLY A 162 -13.90 -18.24 30.41
CA GLY A 162 -13.02 -17.61 29.45
C GLY A 162 -12.99 -18.33 28.11
N TRP A 163 -12.84 -17.57 27.03
CA TRP A 163 -12.77 -18.06 25.65
C TRP A 163 -11.55 -17.47 24.96
N GLU A 164 -10.86 -18.28 24.17
CA GLU A 164 -9.78 -17.86 23.27
C GLU A 164 -10.13 -18.23 21.84
N ILE A 165 -10.02 -17.28 20.93
CA ILE A 165 -10.30 -17.46 19.51
C ILE A 165 -9.04 -17.10 18.74
N TRP A 166 -8.53 -18.07 17.98
CA TRP A 166 -7.23 -18.02 17.32
C TRP A 166 -7.39 -17.95 15.81
N TYR A 167 -6.65 -17.04 15.20
CA TYR A 167 -6.63 -16.79 13.76
C TYR A 167 -5.21 -16.73 13.23
N TYR A 168 -5.08 -17.12 11.96
CA TYR A 168 -3.83 -17.04 11.22
C TYR A 168 -4.09 -16.59 9.79
N GLY A 169 -3.25 -15.72 9.27
CA GLY A 169 -3.32 -15.29 7.87
C GLY A 169 -2.06 -14.58 7.44
N LYS A 170 -2.18 -13.79 6.37
CA LYS A 170 -1.12 -12.91 5.90
C LYS A 170 -1.65 -11.48 5.82
N THR A 171 -0.81 -10.51 6.13
CA THR A 171 -1.15 -9.10 6.00
C THR A 171 -1.43 -8.78 4.53
N LYS A 172 -2.40 -7.91 4.24
CA LYS A 172 -2.77 -7.60 2.86
C LYS A 172 -1.62 -6.94 2.07
N VAL A 173 -0.85 -6.08 2.75
CA VAL A 173 0.18 -5.19 2.19
C VAL A 173 1.55 -5.88 2.08
N THR A 174 2.12 -6.34 3.19
CA THR A 174 3.49 -6.91 3.21
C THR A 174 3.50 -8.41 2.96
N LYS A 175 2.33 -9.06 2.91
CA LYS A 175 2.18 -10.53 2.89
C LYS A 175 2.91 -11.23 4.05
N ALA A 176 3.26 -10.47 5.09
CA ALA A 176 3.85 -10.97 6.31
C ALA A 176 2.84 -11.82 7.06
N ASP A 177 3.29 -12.85 7.75
CA ASP A 177 2.39 -13.70 8.51
C ASP A 177 1.81 -12.90 9.69
N ILE A 178 0.53 -13.13 9.98
CA ILE A 178 -0.16 -12.48 11.09
C ILE A 178 -0.92 -13.50 11.93
N VAL A 179 -0.79 -13.36 13.25
CA VAL A 179 -1.55 -14.12 14.23
C VAL A 179 -2.47 -13.16 14.96
N ILE A 180 -3.75 -13.48 15.04
CA ILE A 180 -4.72 -12.72 15.85
C ILE A 180 -5.30 -13.67 16.90
N LYS A 181 -5.36 -13.19 18.14
CA LYS A 181 -5.93 -13.89 19.29
C LYS A 181 -6.96 -12.98 19.93
N VAL A 182 -8.21 -13.44 20.02
CA VAL A 182 -9.25 -12.78 20.82
C VAL A 182 -9.44 -13.57 22.11
N TYR A 183 -9.26 -12.93 23.26
CA TYR A 183 -9.53 -13.53 24.56
C TYR A 183 -10.72 -12.82 25.23
N ILE A 184 -11.67 -13.58 25.77
CA ILE A 184 -12.86 -13.04 26.43
C ILE A 184 -12.92 -13.65 27.83
N SER A 185 -13.17 -12.85 28.86
CA SER A 185 -13.29 -13.32 30.24
C SER A 185 -14.53 -12.73 30.91
N SER A 186 -15.49 -13.58 31.27
CA SER A 186 -16.64 -13.17 32.07
C SER A 186 -16.30 -12.98 33.54
N GLU A 187 -15.19 -13.51 34.04
CA GLU A 187 -14.74 -13.21 35.40
C GLU A 187 -14.12 -11.81 35.49
N LYS A 188 -13.22 -11.49 34.56
CA LYS A 188 -12.55 -10.19 34.49
C LYS A 188 -13.35 -9.12 33.77
N GLN A 189 -14.49 -9.50 33.18
CA GLN A 189 -15.37 -8.63 32.41
C GLN A 189 -14.65 -7.89 31.28
N LEU A 190 -13.82 -8.61 30.51
CA LEU A 190 -13.02 -8.01 29.44
C LEU A 190 -13.01 -8.85 28.16
N LEU A 191 -12.69 -8.17 27.06
CA LEU A 191 -12.29 -8.75 25.80
C LEU A 191 -10.92 -8.18 25.39
N GLU A 192 -9.93 -9.01 25.17
CA GLU A 192 -8.62 -8.65 24.62
C GLU A 192 -8.57 -9.04 23.14
N LEU A 193 -8.26 -8.09 22.26
CA LEU A 193 -7.88 -8.28 20.88
C LEU A 193 -6.36 -8.12 20.77
N PHE A 194 -5.66 -9.23 20.55
CA PHE A 194 -4.21 -9.28 20.39
C PHE A 194 -3.84 -9.63 18.95
N ALA A 195 -2.82 -8.98 18.39
CA ALA A 195 -2.21 -9.42 17.14
C ALA A 195 -0.67 -9.33 17.16
N ALA A 196 -0.03 -10.20 16.37
CA ALA A 196 1.42 -10.22 16.20
C ALA A 196 1.78 -10.44 14.72
N THR A 197 2.83 -9.77 14.25
CA THR A 197 3.35 -9.88 12.87
C THR A 197 4.82 -9.43 12.78
N GLU A 198 5.41 -9.44 11.58
CA GLU A 198 6.81 -9.10 11.34
C GLU A 198 7.12 -7.60 11.40
N THR A 199 6.13 -6.74 11.11
CA THR A 199 6.33 -5.28 11.06
C THR A 199 5.22 -4.54 11.80
N ALA A 200 5.57 -3.51 12.57
CA ALA A 200 4.61 -2.76 13.38
C ALA A 200 3.56 -2.03 12.53
N GLU A 201 3.96 -1.54 11.35
CA GLU A 201 3.09 -0.82 10.41
C GLU A 201 1.92 -1.65 9.92
N ALA A 202 2.08 -2.99 9.88
CA ALA A 202 1.03 -3.90 9.46
C ALA A 202 -0.03 -4.13 10.55
N LEU A 203 0.28 -3.84 11.82
CA LEU A 203 -0.66 -3.96 12.94
C LEU A 203 -1.52 -2.70 13.10
N THR A 204 -0.92 -1.53 12.92
CA THR A 204 -1.55 -0.24 13.27
C THR A 204 -2.89 -0.01 12.57
N GLY A 205 -2.94 -0.21 11.25
CA GLY A 205 -4.18 -0.03 10.47
C GLY A 205 -5.22 -1.13 10.72
N LEU A 206 -4.77 -2.39 10.81
CA LEU A 206 -5.66 -3.54 10.97
C LEU A 206 -6.34 -3.54 12.35
N LEU A 207 -5.59 -3.33 13.43
CA LEU A 207 -6.15 -3.31 14.78
C LEU A 207 -6.97 -2.05 15.07
N ALA A 208 -6.75 -0.95 14.34
CA ALA A 208 -7.64 0.21 14.37
C ALA A 208 -9.00 -0.13 13.75
N GLU A 209 -9.00 -0.69 12.55
CA GLU A 209 -10.22 -1.08 11.83
C GLU A 209 -11.00 -2.17 12.58
N VAL A 210 -10.35 -3.31 12.88
CA VAL A 210 -10.95 -4.43 13.62
C VAL A 210 -11.45 -3.94 14.98
N GLY A 211 -10.65 -3.13 15.69
CA GLY A 211 -11.00 -2.62 17.01
C GLY A 211 -12.22 -1.70 16.99
N ARG A 212 -12.38 -0.86 15.95
CA ARG A 212 -13.54 0.01 15.77
C ARG A 212 -14.80 -0.80 15.50
N SER A 213 -14.74 -1.72 14.53
CA SER A 213 -15.86 -2.59 14.18
C SER A 213 -16.27 -3.48 15.36
N LEU A 214 -15.31 -3.91 16.17
CA LEU A 214 -15.55 -4.72 17.36
C LEU A 214 -16.25 -3.93 18.45
N LYS A 215 -15.75 -2.74 18.81
CA LYS A 215 -16.41 -1.84 19.78
C LYS A 215 -17.85 -1.53 19.36
N HIS A 216 -18.04 -1.09 18.11
CA HIS A 216 -19.37 -0.76 17.60
C HIS A 216 -20.32 -1.96 17.61
N SER A 217 -19.85 -3.14 17.21
CA SER A 217 -20.66 -4.35 17.20
C SER A 217 -21.00 -4.83 18.62
N ILE A 218 -20.10 -4.67 19.58
CA ILE A 218 -20.37 -4.99 21.00
C ILE A 218 -21.46 -4.05 21.55
N GLU A 219 -21.31 -2.74 21.33
CA GLU A 219 -22.27 -1.73 21.83
C GLU A 219 -23.66 -1.88 21.19
N PHE A 220 -23.75 -2.27 19.92
CA PHE A 220 -25.01 -2.36 19.19
C PHE A 220 -25.69 -3.74 19.25
N LYS A 221 -24.90 -4.83 19.19
CA LYS A 221 -25.43 -6.20 19.04
C LYS A 221 -25.43 -7.02 20.33
N ALA A 222 -24.70 -6.62 21.38
CA ALA A 222 -24.76 -7.29 22.66
C ALA A 222 -26.01 -6.82 23.44
N SER A 223 -27.06 -7.65 23.45
CA SER A 223 -28.31 -7.37 24.15
C SER A 223 -28.10 -7.24 25.66
N GLY A 224 -28.25 -6.00 26.17
CA GLY A 224 -28.19 -5.63 27.59
C GLY A 224 -26.83 -5.07 28.01
N LYS A 225 -26.81 -3.79 28.44
CA LYS A 225 -25.66 -3.10 29.06
C LYS A 225 -24.28 -3.48 28.48
N GLY A 226 -24.16 -3.66 27.16
CA GLY A 226 -22.92 -4.00 26.46
C GLY A 226 -22.00 -2.80 26.28
N ASN A 227 -22.07 -1.81 27.17
CA ASN A 227 -21.25 -0.61 27.07
C ASN A 227 -19.82 -0.97 27.44
N VAL A 228 -18.89 -0.68 26.53
CA VAL A 228 -17.48 -0.67 26.84
C VAL A 228 -17.24 0.45 27.85
N ILE A 229 -16.67 0.14 29.01
CA ILE A 229 -16.42 1.09 30.09
C ILE A 229 -15.06 1.74 29.89
N ASN A 230 -14.04 0.92 29.68
CA ASN A 230 -12.66 1.34 29.48
C ASN A 230 -12.06 0.59 28.29
N VAL A 231 -11.09 1.22 27.63
CA VAL A 231 -10.24 0.59 26.62
C VAL A 231 -8.79 0.76 27.02
N THR A 232 -8.08 -0.34 27.22
CA THR A 232 -6.65 -0.34 27.53
C THR A 232 -5.86 -0.74 26.29
N ILE A 233 -4.88 0.06 25.90
CA ILE A 233 -3.98 -0.20 24.77
C ILE A 233 -2.61 -0.62 25.34
N ASN A 234 -2.19 -1.85 25.02
CA ASN A 234 -1.00 -2.48 25.59
C ASN A 234 0.00 -2.94 24.53
N ASN A 235 1.29 -2.76 24.82
CA ASN A 235 2.40 -3.14 23.93
C ASN A 235 2.31 -2.54 22.51
N SER A 236 1.64 -1.39 22.34
CA SER A 236 1.39 -0.79 21.03
C SER A 236 2.37 0.35 20.73
N VAL A 237 2.59 0.62 19.43
CA VAL A 237 3.14 1.91 18.98
C VAL A 237 1.95 2.82 18.70
N ILE A 238 1.67 3.71 19.65
CA ILE A 238 0.48 4.54 19.63
C ILE A 238 0.75 5.82 18.84
N GLN A 239 0.10 5.94 17.69
CA GLN A 239 0.01 7.18 16.92
C GLN A 239 -1.28 7.91 17.29
N ARG A 240 -1.33 9.24 17.07
CA ARG A 240 -2.52 10.06 17.41
C ARG A 240 -3.80 9.52 16.76
N SER A 241 -3.72 8.97 15.55
CA SER A 241 -4.80 8.27 14.85
C SER A 241 -5.37 7.08 15.63
N ASN A 242 -4.55 6.38 16.42
CA ASN A 242 -4.94 5.18 17.14
C ASN A 242 -5.81 5.50 18.37
N LEU A 243 -5.73 6.74 18.88
CA LEU A 243 -6.50 7.24 20.02
C LEU A 243 -7.76 8.01 19.58
N LEU A 244 -7.68 8.76 18.48
CA LEU A 244 -8.81 9.53 17.92
C LEU A 244 -9.96 8.64 17.42
N ASP A 245 -9.73 7.36 17.14
CA ASP A 245 -10.81 6.42 16.82
C ASP A 245 -11.67 6.02 18.03
N LEU A 246 -11.17 6.30 19.25
CA LEU A 246 -11.82 5.99 20.53
C LEU A 246 -12.22 7.25 21.30
N CYS A 247 -11.79 8.43 20.84
CA CYS A 247 -12.07 9.73 21.44
C CYS A 247 -12.54 10.73 20.38
N SER A 248 -13.50 11.57 20.73
CA SER A 248 -13.90 12.72 19.94
C SER A 248 -12.70 13.65 19.66
N MET A 249 -12.80 14.43 18.58
CA MET A 249 -11.73 15.33 18.10
C MET A 249 -11.38 16.48 19.07
N ASP A 250 -12.26 16.78 20.03
CA ASP A 250 -12.01 17.72 21.13
C ASP A 250 -11.23 17.09 22.30
N GLY A 251 -10.84 15.82 22.17
CA GLY A 251 -10.16 15.05 23.21
C GLY A 251 -11.10 14.39 24.23
N THR A 252 -12.43 14.51 24.05
CA THR A 252 -13.39 13.82 24.92
C THR A 252 -13.54 12.37 24.49
N CYS A 253 -13.12 11.45 25.36
CA CYS A 253 -13.29 10.02 25.13
C CYS A 253 -14.60 9.57 25.82
N PRO A 254 -15.58 8.99 25.10
CA PRO A 254 -16.81 8.46 25.71
C PRO A 254 -16.53 7.25 26.63
N VAL A 255 -15.33 6.67 26.53
CA VAL A 255 -14.79 5.59 27.37
C VAL A 255 -13.44 6.02 27.93
N ASN A 256 -13.05 5.56 29.11
CA ASN A 256 -11.72 5.89 29.60
C ASN A 256 -10.67 5.09 28.81
N ILE A 257 -9.64 5.76 28.32
CA ILE A 257 -8.53 5.10 27.64
C ILE A 257 -7.34 5.00 28.58
N LEU A 258 -6.83 3.79 28.74
CA LEU A 258 -5.62 3.48 29.49
C LEU A 258 -4.54 3.05 28.50
N VAL A 259 -3.30 3.47 28.74
CA VAL A 259 -2.16 3.13 27.91
C VAL A 259 -1.09 2.54 28.82
N GLU A 260 -0.74 1.26 28.61
CA GLU A 260 0.29 0.57 29.39
C GLU A 260 1.33 -0.05 28.46
N ASP A 261 2.59 -0.10 28.89
CA ASP A 261 3.71 -0.74 28.18
C ASP A 261 3.81 -0.39 26.68
N SER A 262 3.34 0.81 26.29
CA SER A 262 3.18 1.25 24.90
C SER A 262 4.02 2.49 24.65
N VAL A 263 4.53 2.63 23.42
CA VAL A 263 5.34 3.79 23.01
C VAL A 263 4.44 4.76 22.24
N ILE A 264 4.24 5.95 22.79
CA ILE A 264 3.57 7.03 22.08
C ILE A 264 4.56 7.61 21.08
N GLN A 265 4.28 7.44 19.79
CA GLN A 265 5.07 8.04 18.74
C GLN A 265 4.61 9.51 18.60
N HIS A 266 5.28 10.41 19.32
CA HIS A 266 5.08 11.85 19.13
C HIS A 266 5.55 12.22 17.72
N SER A 267 4.62 12.50 16.81
CA SER A 267 4.91 13.49 15.77
C SER A 267 5.13 14.81 16.50
N THR A 268 6.36 15.30 16.51
CA THR A 268 6.79 16.47 17.27
C THR A 268 5.89 17.66 16.94
N LEU A 269 4.98 18.00 17.86
CA LEU A 269 4.37 19.32 17.96
C LEU A 269 5.21 20.05 18.99
N ILE A 270 6.19 20.81 18.52
CA ILE A 270 6.97 21.73 19.35
C ILE A 270 6.07 22.92 19.65
N SER A 271 6.03 23.32 20.92
CA SER A 271 5.21 24.47 21.36
C SER A 271 5.78 25.77 20.78
N GLU A 272 4.89 26.69 20.37
CA GLU A 272 5.14 27.98 19.67
C GLU A 272 6.18 28.92 20.32
N LYS A 273 6.73 28.60 21.50
CA LYS A 273 7.80 29.37 22.15
C LYS A 273 9.21 28.87 21.87
N GLU A 274 9.37 27.62 21.44
CA GLU A 274 10.68 27.05 21.07
C GLU A 274 11.01 27.25 19.58
N GLU A 275 9.99 27.44 18.72
CA GLU A 275 10.15 27.69 17.27
C GLU A 275 11.03 28.90 16.96
N ALA A 276 10.91 30.01 17.70
CA ALA A 276 11.72 31.20 17.45
C ALA A 276 13.23 30.97 17.72
N GLY A 277 13.58 30.07 18.64
CA GLY A 277 14.97 29.76 19.00
C GLY A 277 15.60 28.71 18.08
N GLU A 278 14.82 27.69 17.69
CA GLU A 278 15.31 26.61 16.81
C GLU A 278 15.28 26.98 15.32
N GLU A 279 14.32 27.81 14.85
CA GLU A 279 14.38 28.34 13.49
C GLU A 279 15.62 29.22 13.28
N GLU A 280 16.00 30.04 14.26
CA GLU A 280 17.18 30.89 14.12
C GLU A 280 18.49 30.08 14.15
N LYS A 281 18.53 28.99 14.91
CA LYS A 281 19.67 28.07 14.94
C LYS A 281 19.76 27.23 13.66
N SER A 282 18.65 26.66 13.21
CA SER A 282 18.54 25.89 11.95
C SER A 282 18.83 26.75 10.73
N ARG A 283 18.39 28.02 10.75
CA ARG A 283 18.70 29.00 9.69
C ARG A 283 20.18 29.35 9.67
N ARG A 284 20.83 29.55 10.82
CA ARG A 284 22.29 29.77 10.89
C ARG A 284 23.08 28.54 10.42
N GLU A 285 22.67 27.33 10.80
CA GLU A 285 23.32 26.09 10.36
C GLU A 285 23.14 25.85 8.85
N ARG A 286 21.97 26.19 8.27
CA ARG A 286 21.75 26.15 6.81
C ARG A 286 22.53 27.21 6.06
N GLU A 287 22.59 28.45 6.57
CA GLU A 287 23.39 29.53 5.98
C GLU A 287 24.90 29.18 6.02
N GLU A 288 25.35 28.49 7.07
CA GLU A 288 26.74 28.03 7.21
C GLU A 288 27.05 26.83 6.29
N GLN A 289 26.11 25.89 6.12
CA GLN A 289 26.23 24.80 5.14
C GLN A 289 26.19 25.28 3.70
N GLU A 290 25.31 26.23 3.35
CA GLU A 290 25.25 26.81 2.01
C GLU A 290 26.51 27.64 1.70
N SER A 291 27.05 28.36 2.69
CA SER A 291 28.35 29.04 2.60
C SER A 291 29.49 28.06 2.32
N LEU A 292 29.53 26.93 3.05
CA LEU A 292 30.55 25.91 2.86
C LEU A 292 30.45 25.23 1.49
N LEU A 293 29.23 24.98 1.02
CA LEU A 293 28.97 24.41 -0.30
C LEU A 293 29.42 25.36 -1.42
N ARG A 294 29.13 26.66 -1.31
CA ARG A 294 29.60 27.68 -2.26
C ARG A 294 31.12 27.78 -2.30
N GLN A 295 31.79 27.72 -1.14
CA GLN A 295 33.25 27.70 -1.10
C GLN A 295 33.84 26.43 -1.73
N GLN A 296 33.19 25.28 -1.59
CA GLN A 296 33.60 24.05 -2.25
C GLN A 296 33.41 24.10 -3.77
N GLU A 297 32.30 24.67 -4.24
CA GLU A 297 32.03 24.87 -5.68
C GLU A 297 33.02 25.85 -6.31
N GLU A 298 33.31 26.98 -5.66
CA GLU A 298 34.32 27.94 -6.12
C GLU A 298 35.73 27.33 -6.15
N ALA A 299 36.09 26.51 -5.16
CA ALA A 299 37.36 25.79 -5.15
C ALA A 299 37.45 24.75 -6.27
N HIS A 300 36.34 24.06 -6.59
CA HIS A 300 36.27 23.13 -7.71
C HIS A 300 36.39 23.84 -9.07
N LEU A 301 35.73 24.98 -9.22
CA LEU A 301 35.79 25.79 -10.44
C LEU A 301 37.21 26.32 -10.67
N LYS A 302 37.87 26.81 -9.61
CA LYS A 302 39.25 27.31 -9.68
C LYS A 302 40.25 26.21 -10.02
N LYS A 303 40.09 25.00 -9.46
CA LYS A 303 40.89 23.83 -9.86
C LYS A 303 40.68 23.47 -11.33
N ALA A 304 39.45 23.52 -11.82
CA ALA A 304 39.15 23.24 -13.23
C ALA A 304 39.74 24.31 -14.18
N GLU A 305 39.79 25.57 -13.77
CA GLU A 305 40.46 26.65 -14.51
C GLU A 305 41.98 26.50 -14.51
N ASP A 306 42.58 26.16 -13.36
CA ASP A 306 44.02 25.88 -13.26
C ASP A 306 44.43 24.68 -14.13
N GLU A 307 43.61 23.62 -14.17
CA GLU A 307 43.80 22.45 -15.03
C GLU A 307 43.76 22.86 -16.52
N LYS A 308 42.77 23.68 -16.92
CA LYS A 308 42.68 24.22 -18.28
C LYS A 308 43.87 25.11 -18.63
N CYS A 309 44.38 25.89 -17.68
CA CYS A 309 45.55 26.74 -17.87
C CYS A 309 46.80 25.89 -18.12
N ARG A 310 47.02 24.85 -17.31
CA ARG A 310 48.13 23.89 -17.50
C ARG A 310 48.06 23.17 -18.84
N GLN A 311 46.87 22.76 -19.26
CA GLN A 311 46.68 22.12 -20.56
C GLN A 311 47.04 23.08 -21.72
N ARG A 312 46.69 24.37 -21.62
CA ARG A 312 47.08 25.38 -22.61
C ARG A 312 48.59 25.60 -22.66
N GLU A 313 49.24 25.71 -21.51
CA GLU A 313 50.70 25.86 -21.43
C GLU A 313 51.42 24.63 -22.02
N GLU A 314 50.90 23.42 -21.79
CA GLU A 314 51.48 22.20 -22.35
C GLU A 314 51.36 22.13 -23.87
N VAL A 315 50.22 22.56 -24.42
CA VAL A 315 50.01 22.69 -25.88
C VAL A 315 50.98 23.73 -26.45
N GLU A 316 51.09 24.90 -25.84
CA GLU A 316 51.99 25.95 -26.32
C GLU A 316 53.47 25.54 -26.26
N ARG A 317 53.84 24.71 -25.26
CA ARG A 317 55.19 24.14 -25.15
C ARG A 317 55.47 23.12 -26.25
N LYS A 318 54.47 22.29 -26.60
CA LYS A 318 54.55 21.33 -27.72
C LYS A 318 54.68 22.07 -29.07
N ASP A 319 53.91 23.14 -29.26
CA ASP A 319 53.99 23.96 -30.48
C ASP A 319 55.37 24.63 -30.63
N LYS A 320 55.94 25.15 -29.54
CA LYS A 320 57.30 25.72 -29.54
C LYS A 320 58.36 24.66 -29.87
N GLN A 321 58.24 23.45 -29.32
CA GLN A 321 59.12 22.33 -29.66
C GLN A 321 59.00 21.92 -31.13
N GLU A 322 57.79 21.91 -31.69
CA GLU A 322 57.57 21.57 -33.11
C GLU A 322 58.18 22.63 -34.05
N VAL A 323 58.06 23.91 -33.70
CA VAL A 323 58.70 25.01 -34.44
C VAL A 323 60.22 24.90 -34.37
N GLU A 324 60.78 24.51 -33.24
CA GLU A 324 62.23 24.35 -33.06
C GLU A 324 62.77 23.14 -33.83
N LEU A 325 62.03 22.02 -33.86
CA LEU A 325 62.32 20.87 -34.72
C LEU A 325 62.28 21.27 -36.21
N LYS A 326 61.27 22.03 -36.64
CA LYS A 326 61.20 22.52 -38.04
C LYS A 326 62.37 23.41 -38.40
N LYS A 327 62.86 24.26 -37.48
CA LYS A 327 64.07 25.07 -37.68
C LYS A 327 65.33 24.21 -37.78
N GLN A 328 65.44 23.16 -36.97
CA GLN A 328 66.54 22.20 -37.06
C GLN A 328 66.53 21.45 -38.40
N ASP A 329 65.37 20.96 -38.84
CA ASP A 329 65.18 20.34 -40.16
C ASP A 329 65.51 21.29 -41.32
N GLU A 330 65.13 22.56 -41.21
CA GLU A 330 65.46 23.57 -42.23
C GLU A 330 66.96 23.90 -42.26
N THR A 331 67.61 23.89 -41.09
CA THR A 331 69.06 24.08 -40.97
C THR A 331 69.83 22.88 -41.52
N GLU A 332 69.37 21.66 -41.25
CA GLU A 332 69.87 20.42 -41.85
C GLU A 332 69.69 20.42 -43.37
N ARG A 333 68.51 20.83 -43.88
CA ARG A 333 68.28 21.00 -45.33
C ARG A 333 69.23 22.02 -45.96
N LYS A 334 69.47 23.16 -45.31
CA LYS A 334 70.42 24.18 -45.78
C LYS A 334 71.85 23.66 -45.80
N LYS A 335 72.27 22.90 -44.78
CA LYS A 335 73.58 22.20 -44.77
C LYS A 335 73.67 21.15 -45.88
N LEU A 336 72.60 20.42 -46.15
CA LEU A 336 72.54 19.44 -47.24
C LEU A 336 72.60 20.14 -48.61
N GLU A 337 71.89 21.26 -48.80
CA GLU A 337 71.97 22.07 -50.02
C GLU A 337 73.37 22.68 -50.24
N GLU A 338 74.05 23.14 -49.18
CA GLU A 338 75.45 23.60 -49.26
C GLU A 338 76.41 22.45 -49.57
N ALA A 339 76.22 21.26 -48.98
CA ALA A 339 76.98 20.06 -49.31
C ALA A 339 76.75 19.65 -50.78
N THR A 340 75.51 19.78 -51.28
CA THR A 340 75.14 19.49 -52.66
C THR A 340 75.70 20.54 -53.64
N LYS A 341 75.74 21.83 -53.26
CA LYS A 341 76.43 22.89 -54.02
C LYS A 341 77.96 22.71 -54.03
N THR A 342 78.52 22.19 -52.94
CA THR A 342 79.95 21.84 -52.84
C THR A 342 80.28 20.59 -53.68
N GLN A 343 79.34 19.65 -53.83
CA GLN A 343 79.43 18.55 -54.80
C GLN A 343 79.20 18.99 -56.25
N ALA A 344 78.31 19.96 -56.50
CA ALA A 344 78.07 20.52 -57.84
C ALA A 344 79.25 21.37 -58.35
N SER A 345 79.98 22.07 -57.47
CA SER A 345 81.26 22.73 -57.82
C SER A 345 82.42 21.75 -58.05
N LYS A 346 82.24 20.45 -57.76
CA LYS A 346 83.21 19.39 -58.08
C LYS A 346 82.84 18.55 -59.31
N HIS A 347 81.75 18.87 -60.00
CA HIS A 347 81.35 18.24 -61.26
C HIS A 347 81.13 19.27 -62.39
N ILE A 348 82.07 20.23 -62.53
CA ILE A 348 82.38 20.85 -63.81
C ILE A 348 83.75 20.34 -64.23
N THR A 349 83.78 19.16 -64.83
CA THR A 349 84.77 18.77 -65.85
C THR A 349 84.35 17.45 -66.48
N LYS A 350 84.26 17.46 -67.82
CA LYS A 350 84.03 16.34 -68.75
C LYS A 350 82.58 15.84 -68.79
N SER A 351 81.95 15.60 -69.94
CA SER A 351 82.32 15.73 -71.35
C SER A 351 81.03 15.53 -72.16
N SER A 352 80.97 16.17 -73.31
CA SER A 352 80.02 15.99 -74.42
C SER A 352 79.84 14.54 -74.87
N ALA A 353 78.63 14.18 -75.34
CA ALA A 353 78.37 13.71 -76.71
C ALA A 353 76.90 13.27 -76.95
N GLN A 354 76.23 14.02 -77.84
CA GLN A 354 75.43 13.57 -79.00
C GLN A 354 74.27 12.54 -78.93
N GLN A 355 73.11 13.06 -79.37
CA GLN A 355 72.21 12.57 -80.45
C GLN A 355 71.35 11.31 -80.25
N LYS A 356 70.01 11.50 -80.29
CA LYS A 356 69.05 11.08 -81.35
C LYS A 356 67.63 10.77 -80.82
N VAL A 357 66.67 11.20 -81.62
CA VAL A 357 65.19 11.14 -81.57
C VAL A 357 64.73 9.80 -82.23
N PRO A 358 63.44 9.37 -82.23
CA PRO A 358 62.46 8.94 -81.21
C PRO A 358 62.00 7.47 -81.54
N PRO A 359 60.71 7.02 -81.58
CA PRO A 359 59.48 7.16 -80.75
C PRO A 359 58.86 5.77 -80.38
N LYS A 360 57.59 5.79 -79.88
CA LYS A 360 56.48 4.81 -80.08
C LYS A 360 56.19 3.71 -79.02
N LYS A 361 54.98 3.80 -78.46
CA LYS A 361 53.99 2.73 -78.10
C LYS A 361 53.84 1.69 -79.24
N PRO A 362 53.06 0.57 -79.16
CA PRO A 362 52.15 0.06 -78.10
C PRO A 362 52.25 -1.49 -77.88
N SER A 363 51.24 -2.07 -77.20
CA SER A 363 50.68 -3.44 -77.37
C SER A 363 51.56 -4.61 -76.92
N SER A 364 51.07 -5.74 -76.43
CA SER A 364 49.74 -6.34 -76.17
C SER A 364 50.03 -7.71 -75.54
N SER A 365 49.01 -8.33 -74.93
CA SER A 365 48.77 -9.81 -74.91
C SER A 365 49.88 -10.73 -74.36
N SER A 366 49.65 -11.82 -73.66
CA SER A 366 48.50 -12.62 -73.22
C SER A 366 49.13 -13.87 -72.58
N SER A 367 48.29 -14.72 -72.00
CA SER A 367 48.54 -16.14 -71.65
C SER A 367 49.56 -16.39 -70.54
N SER A 368 49.12 -16.62 -69.30
CA SER A 368 48.51 -17.86 -68.79
C SER A 368 49.49 -19.03 -68.72
N THR A 369 49.92 -19.38 -67.51
CA THR A 369 49.65 -20.70 -66.91
C THR A 369 50.05 -20.72 -65.43
N LYS A 370 49.07 -21.12 -64.61
CA LYS A 370 49.13 -21.61 -63.21
C LYS A 370 50.08 -22.84 -63.10
N PRO A 371 50.38 -23.43 -61.90
CA PRO A 371 49.57 -23.40 -60.66
C PRO A 371 50.27 -23.41 -59.28
N LYS A 372 49.42 -23.13 -58.27
CA LYS A 372 49.39 -23.62 -56.86
C LYS A 372 50.50 -23.08 -55.93
N SER A 373 50.22 -22.59 -54.72
CA SER A 373 49.36 -23.18 -53.69
C SER A 373 48.88 -22.18 -52.62
N SER A 374 47.65 -22.41 -52.13
CA SER A 374 47.08 -22.19 -50.78
C SER A 374 47.71 -21.10 -49.88
N SER A 375 47.05 -19.94 -49.71
CA SER A 375 46.03 -19.65 -48.67
C SER A 375 46.63 -19.40 -47.29
N GLY A 376 46.43 -18.27 -46.62
CA GLY A 376 45.68 -17.04 -46.89
C GLY A 376 45.81 -16.19 -45.63
N LYS A 377 46.40 -14.99 -45.76
CA LYS A 377 45.76 -13.66 -45.66
C LYS A 377 45.51 -13.19 -44.22
N GLY A 378 45.79 -11.94 -43.84
CA GLY A 378 46.26 -10.79 -44.61
C GLY A 378 45.96 -9.50 -43.84
N ILE A 379 46.91 -8.57 -43.90
CA ILE A 379 46.97 -7.27 -43.21
C ILE A 379 46.34 -6.15 -44.08
N LEU A 380 45.95 -5.06 -43.40
CA LEU A 380 45.53 -3.71 -43.83
C LEU A 380 46.04 -3.18 -45.20
N VAL A 381 45.32 -2.19 -45.78
CA VAL A 381 45.79 -0.80 -46.08
C VAL A 381 44.86 0.00 -47.06
N PHE A 382 44.51 1.24 -46.64
CA PHE A 382 44.29 2.57 -47.31
C PHE A 382 43.50 2.86 -48.63
N SER A 383 42.73 3.97 -48.53
CA SER A 383 42.60 5.19 -49.40
C SER A 383 41.88 5.28 -50.76
N LEU A 384 40.98 6.30 -50.79
CA LEU A 384 40.70 7.39 -51.76
C LEU A 384 39.89 7.24 -53.09
N ILE A 385 38.64 7.76 -53.05
CA ILE A 385 37.90 8.80 -53.86
C ILE A 385 37.63 8.67 -55.40
N PHE A 386 36.40 9.10 -55.76
CA PHE A 386 35.76 9.53 -57.05
C PHE A 386 34.89 8.47 -57.74
N GLY A 387 33.62 8.69 -58.14
CA GLY A 387 32.70 9.83 -58.10
C GLY A 387 31.41 9.48 -58.89
N VAL A 388 30.26 10.02 -58.45
CA VAL A 388 28.98 10.23 -59.17
C VAL A 388 28.17 9.01 -59.65
N LEU A 389 27.10 8.67 -58.92
CA LEU A 389 25.73 8.66 -59.48
C LEU A 389 24.67 8.80 -58.36
N LEU A 390 23.64 9.55 -58.70
CA LEU A 390 22.59 10.18 -57.93
C LEU A 390 21.58 9.27 -57.21
N ILE A 391 21.03 9.84 -56.12
CA ILE A 391 19.65 9.77 -55.61
C ILE A 391 19.18 8.42 -55.06
N GLY A 392 18.98 8.37 -53.74
CA GLY A 392 18.15 7.36 -53.10
C GLY A 392 18.42 7.22 -51.60
N ILE A 393 17.72 8.03 -50.80
CA ILE A 393 17.46 7.79 -49.37
C ILE A 393 18.60 8.24 -48.41
N VAL A 394 18.81 9.55 -48.35
CA VAL A 394 19.12 10.29 -47.10
C VAL A 394 17.86 11.08 -46.70
N ALA A 395 16.76 10.34 -46.54
CA ALA A 395 15.48 10.87 -46.09
C ALA A 395 14.79 9.83 -45.20
N MET A 396 15.45 9.46 -44.11
CA MET A 396 14.87 8.85 -42.90
C MET A 396 15.88 9.11 -41.77
N PHE A 397 15.45 9.80 -40.71
CA PHE A 397 16.21 10.22 -39.52
C PHE A 397 16.98 11.56 -39.55
N LEU A 398 16.51 12.53 -40.34
CA LEU A 398 16.50 13.94 -39.91
C LEU A 398 15.05 14.43 -39.93
N GLY A 399 14.30 14.00 -38.93
CA GLY A 399 13.04 14.59 -38.51
C GLY A 399 13.27 15.24 -37.16
N SER A 400 13.63 16.53 -37.19
CA SER A 400 13.39 17.53 -36.16
C SER A 400 13.26 17.06 -34.71
N ASN A 401 14.33 17.28 -33.93
CA ASN A 401 14.17 17.93 -32.64
C ASN A 401 13.42 19.24 -32.88
N THR A 402 12.11 19.21 -32.70
CA THR A 402 11.36 20.38 -32.29
C THR A 402 10.92 20.08 -30.88
N ASP A 403 11.52 20.81 -29.94
CA ASP A 403 10.87 21.12 -28.68
C ASP A 403 9.43 21.52 -29.00
N SER A 404 8.49 20.64 -28.67
CA SER A 404 7.09 21.01 -28.47
C SER A 404 6.88 21.08 -26.97
N GLU A 405 7.58 22.02 -26.34
CA GLU A 405 6.96 22.85 -25.32
C GLU A 405 5.87 23.69 -26.01
N THR A 406 4.77 23.03 -26.33
CA THR A 406 3.49 23.66 -26.62
C THR A 406 2.41 22.67 -26.20
N ALA A 407 2.28 22.48 -24.88
CA ALA A 407 0.99 22.15 -24.31
C ALA A 407 0.06 23.32 -24.64
N SER A 408 -0.58 23.25 -25.81
CA SER A 408 -1.69 24.13 -26.14
C SER A 408 -2.75 23.87 -25.08
N SER A 409 -3.01 24.85 -24.21
CA SER A 409 -4.23 24.87 -23.41
C SER A 409 -5.39 24.83 -24.40
N GLN A 410 -5.96 23.65 -24.62
CA GLN A 410 -7.25 23.56 -25.29
C GLN A 410 -8.20 24.39 -24.44
N ASN A 411 -8.75 25.45 -25.01
CA ASN A 411 -9.82 26.22 -24.39
C ASN A 411 -10.90 25.22 -23.96
N SER A 412 -11.02 24.97 -22.66
CA SER A 412 -12.14 24.20 -22.14
C SER A 412 -13.39 25.00 -22.43
N ASP A 413 -14.26 24.50 -23.31
CA ASP A 413 -15.62 25.02 -23.43
C ASP A 413 -16.25 24.90 -22.03
N THR A 414 -16.47 26.02 -21.35
CA THR A 414 -17.09 26.06 -20.03
C THR A 414 -18.55 26.47 -20.10
N TYR A 415 -19.37 25.97 -19.19
CA TYR A 415 -20.76 26.37 -19.00
C TYR A 415 -20.97 26.77 -17.53
N THR A 416 -21.66 27.88 -17.28
CA THR A 416 -22.08 28.27 -15.93
C THR A 416 -23.60 28.29 -15.88
N ASN A 417 -24.19 27.67 -14.86
CA ASN A 417 -25.64 27.64 -14.69
C ASN A 417 -26.15 28.87 -13.91
N THR A 418 -27.44 28.89 -13.54
CA THR A 418 -28.08 30.04 -12.87
C THR A 418 -27.72 30.19 -11.39
N ILE A 419 -27.09 29.18 -10.79
CA ILE A 419 -26.62 29.18 -9.39
C ILE A 419 -25.08 29.18 -9.32
N ASP A 420 -24.44 29.76 -10.34
CA ASP A 420 -22.99 29.94 -10.45
C ASP A 420 -22.14 28.65 -10.37
N MET A 421 -22.71 27.48 -10.67
CA MET A 421 -21.92 26.26 -10.86
C MET A 421 -21.19 26.33 -12.21
N GLU A 422 -19.86 26.28 -12.17
CA GLU A 422 -19.01 26.15 -13.36
C GLU A 422 -18.87 24.68 -13.78
N PHE A 423 -18.99 24.42 -15.08
CA PHE A 423 -18.81 23.12 -15.70
C PHE A 423 -17.77 23.18 -16.82
N VAL A 424 -17.07 22.07 -17.01
CA VAL A 424 -16.09 21.82 -18.06
C VAL A 424 -16.66 20.82 -19.05
N LYS A 425 -16.58 21.10 -20.36
CA LYS A 425 -16.95 20.14 -21.39
C LYS A 425 -15.93 19.00 -21.47
N ILE A 426 -16.42 17.79 -21.30
CA ILE A 426 -15.67 16.54 -21.41
C ILE A 426 -15.94 15.96 -22.82
N PRO A 427 -14.90 15.75 -23.65
CA PRO A 427 -15.08 15.29 -25.02
C PRO A 427 -15.47 13.81 -25.07
N ALA A 428 -16.30 13.44 -26.03
CA ALA A 428 -16.50 12.04 -26.39
C ALA A 428 -15.16 11.36 -26.73
N GLY A 429 -15.04 10.07 -26.43
CA GLY A 429 -13.79 9.34 -26.62
C GLY A 429 -13.79 7.97 -25.98
N GLU A 430 -12.61 7.38 -25.86
CA GLU A 430 -12.45 6.02 -25.36
C GLU A 430 -11.28 5.97 -24.37
N PHE A 431 -11.39 5.12 -23.35
CA PHE A 431 -10.30 4.88 -22.41
C PHE A 431 -10.32 3.46 -21.86
N MET A 432 -9.22 3.09 -21.18
CA MET A 432 -9.14 1.84 -20.43
C MET A 432 -9.48 2.14 -18.97
N MET A 433 -10.61 1.61 -18.50
CA MET A 433 -11.09 1.77 -17.12
C MET A 433 -10.51 0.69 -16.20
N GLY A 434 -10.16 1.07 -14.98
CA GLY A 434 -9.55 0.22 -13.96
C GLY A 434 -8.02 0.30 -13.93
N SER A 435 -7.39 -0.52 -13.08
CA SER A 435 -5.94 -0.55 -12.90
C SER A 435 -5.32 -1.86 -13.42
N PRO A 436 -4.20 -1.79 -14.18
CA PRO A 436 -3.53 -2.98 -14.68
C PRO A 436 -2.94 -3.81 -13.54
N LEU A 437 -2.81 -5.11 -13.74
CA LEU A 437 -2.36 -6.07 -12.71
C LEU A 437 -0.98 -5.73 -12.09
N GLY A 438 -0.14 -4.94 -12.76
CA GLY A 438 1.17 -4.52 -12.26
C GLY A 438 1.21 -3.12 -11.66
N GLU A 439 0.10 -2.38 -11.59
CA GLU A 439 0.03 -1.10 -10.88
C GLU A 439 -0.01 -1.38 -9.37
N GLU A 440 0.93 -0.82 -8.61
CA GLU A 440 0.97 -0.96 -7.14
C GLU A 440 0.89 0.40 -6.47
N PRO A 441 0.04 0.62 -5.46
CA PRO A 441 -0.86 -0.36 -4.84
C PRO A 441 -2.20 -0.45 -5.58
N ARG A 442 -2.63 -1.65 -5.98
CA ARG A 442 -3.91 -1.89 -6.66
C ARG A 442 -4.93 -2.57 -5.75
N GLY A 443 -6.15 -2.05 -5.71
CA GLY A 443 -7.31 -2.69 -5.09
C GLY A 443 -7.81 -3.90 -5.89
N GLY A 444 -8.32 -4.91 -5.19
CA GLY A 444 -8.84 -6.14 -5.83
C GLY A 444 -10.09 -5.93 -6.69
N ASN A 445 -10.81 -4.83 -6.46
CA ASN A 445 -12.06 -4.44 -7.13
C ASN A 445 -11.86 -3.58 -8.38
N GLU A 446 -10.62 -3.25 -8.74
CA GLU A 446 -10.27 -2.31 -9.83
C GLU A 446 -10.04 -2.99 -11.18
N GLY A 447 -10.47 -4.23 -11.35
CA GLY A 447 -10.36 -4.92 -12.62
C GLY A 447 -11.47 -5.92 -12.89
N PRO A 448 -11.44 -6.60 -14.05
CA PRO A 448 -10.42 -6.47 -15.08
C PRO A 448 -10.42 -5.08 -15.75
N VAL A 449 -9.25 -4.67 -16.25
CA VAL A 449 -9.16 -3.47 -17.09
C VAL A 449 -9.96 -3.73 -18.37
N HIS A 450 -10.85 -2.81 -18.73
CA HIS A 450 -11.72 -2.95 -19.88
C HIS A 450 -11.86 -1.61 -20.62
N LYS A 451 -12.17 -1.69 -21.92
CA LYS A 451 -12.36 -0.51 -22.75
C LYS A 451 -13.76 0.05 -22.52
N VAL A 452 -13.87 1.35 -22.33
CA VAL A 452 -15.13 2.09 -22.29
C VAL A 452 -15.11 3.19 -23.36
N THR A 453 -16.22 3.32 -24.07
CA THR A 453 -16.47 4.36 -25.08
C THR A 453 -17.51 5.33 -24.53
N ILE A 454 -17.12 6.59 -24.32
CA ILE A 454 -18.02 7.70 -24.02
C ILE A 454 -18.48 8.29 -25.35
N GLU A 455 -19.71 7.96 -25.76
CA GLU A 455 -20.23 8.32 -27.09
C GLU A 455 -20.50 9.82 -27.24
N ASP A 456 -21.10 10.42 -26.21
CA ASP A 456 -21.50 11.83 -26.22
C ASP A 456 -20.62 12.65 -25.28
N SER A 457 -20.22 13.83 -25.72
CA SER A 457 -19.63 14.81 -24.82
C SER A 457 -20.67 15.28 -23.80
N TYR A 458 -20.23 15.54 -22.58
CA TYR A 458 -21.04 16.05 -21.47
C TYR A 458 -20.33 17.20 -20.78
N TYR A 459 -21.04 17.95 -19.95
CA TYR A 459 -20.44 18.92 -19.04
C TYR A 459 -20.28 18.27 -17.66
N LEU A 460 -19.11 18.39 -17.03
CA LEU A 460 -18.89 17.94 -15.65
C LEU A 460 -18.53 19.13 -14.78
N GLY A 461 -19.07 19.16 -13.56
CA GLY A 461 -18.78 20.19 -12.57
C GLY A 461 -17.27 20.35 -12.43
N LYS A 462 -16.80 21.59 -12.60
CA LYS A 462 -15.38 21.95 -12.49
C LYS A 462 -14.82 21.61 -11.11
N PHE A 463 -15.70 21.71 -10.10
CA PHE A 463 -15.48 21.44 -8.69
C PHE A 463 -16.50 20.43 -8.16
N GLU A 464 -16.28 19.92 -6.96
CA GLU A 464 -17.34 19.33 -6.14
C GLU A 464 -18.43 20.38 -5.85
N VAL A 465 -19.67 19.95 -5.56
CA VAL A 465 -20.75 20.88 -5.18
C VAL A 465 -20.37 21.58 -3.88
N THR A 466 -20.41 22.92 -3.87
CA THR A 466 -20.04 23.70 -2.69
C THR A 466 -21.19 23.80 -1.69
N GLN A 467 -20.88 24.19 -0.46
CA GLN A 467 -21.89 24.40 0.58
C GLN A 467 -22.80 25.59 0.31
N GLU A 468 -22.32 26.61 -0.40
CA GLU A 468 -23.15 27.71 -0.89
C GLU A 468 -24.18 27.21 -1.91
N GLN A 469 -23.72 26.50 -2.95
CA GLN A 469 -24.58 25.92 -3.99
C GLN A 469 -25.60 24.95 -3.40
N TRP A 470 -25.17 24.10 -2.47
CA TRP A 470 -26.07 23.22 -1.72
C TRP A 470 -27.17 24.01 -1.02
N ARG A 471 -26.80 25.07 -0.28
CA ARG A 471 -27.74 25.87 0.49
C ARG A 471 -28.72 26.64 -0.38
N GLU A 472 -28.28 27.12 -1.53
CA GLU A 472 -29.15 27.79 -2.50
C GLU A 472 -30.25 26.86 -3.02
N VAL A 473 -29.93 25.59 -3.27
CA VAL A 473 -30.88 24.60 -3.80
C VAL A 473 -31.72 23.94 -2.70
N MET A 474 -31.11 23.61 -1.56
CA MET A 474 -31.72 22.77 -0.52
C MET A 474 -32.23 23.57 0.69
N GLY A 475 -31.77 24.80 0.88
CA GLY A 475 -32.18 25.68 1.97
C GLY A 475 -31.55 25.36 3.34
N ASN A 476 -30.59 24.43 3.41
CA ASN A 476 -29.86 24.04 4.62
C ASN A 476 -28.36 23.84 4.32
N ASN A 477 -27.57 23.45 5.32
CA ASN A 477 -26.18 22.98 5.14
C ASN A 477 -25.90 21.86 6.16
N PRO A 478 -25.78 20.60 5.72
CA PRO A 478 -25.55 19.45 6.61
C PRO A 478 -24.07 19.23 6.97
N SER A 479 -23.16 19.96 6.32
CA SER A 479 -21.71 19.73 6.40
C SER A 479 -21.17 19.87 7.83
N TYR A 480 -20.25 18.97 8.19
CA TYR A 480 -19.46 19.05 9.42
C TYR A 480 -18.53 20.26 9.43
N ASN A 481 -17.75 20.44 8.37
CA ASN A 481 -16.84 21.56 8.20
C ASN A 481 -17.61 22.70 7.53
N VAL A 482 -17.76 23.85 8.17
CA VAL A 482 -18.61 24.93 7.62
C VAL A 482 -17.76 25.95 6.85
N GLY A 483 -18.13 26.21 5.60
CA GLY A 483 -17.56 27.27 4.77
C GLY A 483 -18.17 27.26 3.37
N ASP A 484 -18.52 28.43 2.83
CA ASP A 484 -19.29 28.55 1.58
C ASP A 484 -18.60 27.89 0.38
N ASP A 485 -17.28 28.08 0.24
CA ASP A 485 -16.45 27.51 -0.83
C ASP A 485 -15.97 26.07 -0.57
N LEU A 486 -16.30 25.49 0.59
CA LEU A 486 -15.97 24.09 0.89
C LEU A 486 -16.91 23.16 0.10
N PRO A 487 -16.47 21.94 -0.25
CA PRO A 487 -17.39 20.94 -0.74
C PRO A 487 -18.46 20.65 0.33
N VAL A 488 -19.70 20.43 -0.11
CA VAL A 488 -20.72 19.88 0.76
C VAL A 488 -20.39 18.43 1.08
N GLU A 489 -20.48 18.06 2.35
CA GLU A 489 -20.33 16.70 2.86
C GLU A 489 -21.43 16.38 3.88
N GLN A 490 -21.41 15.18 4.47
CA GLN A 490 -22.54 14.66 5.25
C GLN A 490 -23.84 14.57 4.44
N VAL A 491 -23.71 14.31 3.13
CA VAL A 491 -24.85 14.10 2.23
C VAL A 491 -24.90 12.65 1.78
N SER A 492 -26.09 12.05 1.87
CA SER A 492 -26.35 10.71 1.36
C SER A 492 -26.46 10.74 -0.17
N TRP A 493 -26.44 9.55 -0.79
CA TRP A 493 -26.68 9.44 -2.23
C TRP A 493 -28.09 9.89 -2.59
N GLU A 494 -29.08 9.57 -1.75
CA GLU A 494 -30.46 10.04 -1.92
C GLU A 494 -30.57 11.57 -1.79
N ASP A 495 -29.85 12.19 -0.85
CA ASP A 495 -29.85 13.66 -0.73
C ASP A 495 -29.23 14.31 -1.99
N ALA A 496 -28.20 13.69 -2.58
CA ALA A 496 -27.63 14.15 -3.85
C ALA A 496 -28.64 14.03 -5.01
N GLN A 497 -29.46 12.97 -5.05
CA GLN A 497 -30.54 12.85 -6.03
C GLN A 497 -31.62 13.93 -5.82
N GLU A 498 -31.99 14.23 -4.57
CA GLU A 498 -32.95 15.31 -4.27
C GLU A 498 -32.40 16.68 -4.68
N PHE A 499 -31.11 16.95 -4.42
CA PHE A 499 -30.43 18.15 -4.90
C PHE A 499 -30.52 18.27 -6.43
N LEU A 500 -30.25 17.18 -7.15
CA LEU A 500 -30.31 17.15 -8.61
C LEU A 500 -31.73 17.36 -9.14
N GLU A 501 -32.74 16.77 -8.50
CA GLU A 501 -34.15 16.99 -8.85
C GLU A 501 -34.54 18.46 -8.72
N LYS A 502 -34.19 19.09 -7.59
CA LYS A 502 -34.45 20.52 -7.35
C LYS A 502 -33.66 21.41 -8.31
N LEU A 503 -32.39 21.11 -8.56
CA LEU A 503 -31.55 21.85 -9.51
C LEU A 503 -32.15 21.80 -10.92
N ASN A 504 -32.59 20.63 -11.38
CA ASN A 504 -33.30 20.49 -12.66
C ASN A 504 -34.60 21.31 -12.70
N GLY A 505 -35.33 21.38 -11.57
CA GLY A 505 -36.53 22.21 -11.40
C GLY A 505 -36.24 23.71 -11.50
N ILE A 506 -35.19 24.20 -10.84
CA ILE A 506 -34.73 25.60 -10.89
C ILE A 506 -34.33 25.99 -12.31
N GLU A 507 -33.56 25.12 -12.97
CA GLU A 507 -33.01 25.37 -14.30
C GLU A 507 -34.05 25.18 -15.43
N GLY A 508 -35.20 24.58 -15.12
CA GLY A 508 -36.24 24.23 -16.09
C GLY A 508 -35.76 23.22 -17.14
N LYS A 509 -34.78 22.39 -16.79
CA LYS A 509 -34.09 21.45 -17.70
C LYS A 509 -33.86 20.16 -16.94
N ASN A 510 -34.27 19.01 -17.48
CA ASN A 510 -33.96 17.70 -16.93
C ASN A 510 -32.63 17.18 -17.52
N LYS A 511 -31.51 17.82 -17.16
CA LYS A 511 -30.18 17.56 -17.74
C LYS A 511 -29.09 17.27 -16.72
N TYR A 512 -29.30 17.58 -15.45
CA TYR A 512 -28.32 17.40 -14.37
C TYR A 512 -28.52 16.05 -13.70
N ARG A 513 -27.43 15.30 -13.52
CA ARG A 513 -27.39 14.00 -12.83
C ARG A 513 -26.04 13.77 -12.16
N LEU A 514 -25.92 12.69 -11.38
CA LEU A 514 -24.60 12.19 -11.00
C LEU A 514 -23.87 11.61 -12.24
N PRO A 515 -22.55 11.70 -12.31
CA PRO A 515 -21.79 10.97 -13.32
C PRO A 515 -21.91 9.46 -13.06
N SER A 516 -21.84 8.67 -14.13
CA SER A 516 -21.49 7.27 -13.99
C SER A 516 -20.05 7.15 -13.48
N GLU A 517 -19.72 6.01 -12.90
CA GLU A 517 -18.36 5.72 -12.47
C GLU A 517 -17.37 5.79 -13.65
N ALA A 518 -17.81 5.31 -14.83
CA ALA A 518 -17.00 5.34 -16.03
C ALA A 518 -16.75 6.77 -16.54
N GLU A 519 -17.79 7.61 -16.55
CA GLU A 519 -17.67 9.04 -16.88
C GLU A 519 -16.75 9.75 -15.87
N TRP A 520 -16.84 9.41 -14.58
CA TRP A 520 -15.99 9.98 -13.55
C TRP A 520 -14.52 9.59 -13.74
N GLU A 521 -14.21 8.31 -13.97
CA GLU A 521 -12.82 7.87 -14.17
C GLU A 521 -12.22 8.43 -15.46
N TYR A 522 -13.01 8.46 -16.54
CA TYR A 522 -12.61 9.07 -17.81
C TYR A 522 -12.22 10.54 -17.63
N ALA A 523 -13.08 11.29 -16.95
CA ALA A 523 -12.86 12.69 -16.62
C ALA A 523 -11.67 12.89 -15.68
N CYS A 524 -11.49 12.03 -14.66
CA CYS A 524 -10.35 12.07 -13.75
C CYS A 524 -9.03 11.92 -14.50
N ARG A 525 -8.95 10.91 -15.39
CA ARG A 525 -7.76 10.57 -16.16
C ARG A 525 -7.41 11.61 -17.21
N ALA A 526 -8.40 12.29 -17.79
CA ALA A 526 -8.20 13.33 -18.81
C ALA A 526 -7.21 12.92 -19.92
N GLY A 527 -7.36 11.68 -20.42
CA GLY A 527 -6.52 11.10 -21.47
C GLY A 527 -5.25 10.37 -21.01
N THR A 528 -4.94 10.37 -19.71
CA THR A 528 -3.80 9.62 -19.15
C THR A 528 -4.16 8.18 -18.79
N THR A 529 -3.15 7.31 -18.75
CA THR A 529 -3.27 5.91 -18.31
C THR A 529 -2.53 5.64 -17.00
N THR A 530 -1.97 6.69 -16.40
CA THR A 530 -1.15 6.64 -15.19
C THR A 530 -2.00 6.55 -13.92
N ARG A 531 -1.33 6.30 -12.80
CA ARG A 531 -1.91 6.20 -11.46
C ARG A 531 -2.69 7.46 -11.04
N TYR A 532 -2.11 8.62 -11.33
CA TYR A 532 -2.75 9.92 -11.21
C TYR A 532 -2.71 10.62 -12.57
N TYR A 533 -3.55 11.62 -12.81
CA TYR A 533 -3.51 12.33 -14.09
C TYR A 533 -2.21 13.12 -14.34
N PHE A 534 -1.39 13.31 -13.30
CA PHE A 534 -0.09 14.00 -13.38
C PHE A 534 1.11 13.03 -13.41
N GLY A 535 0.86 11.72 -13.56
CA GLY A 535 1.86 10.66 -13.62
C GLY A 535 1.75 9.65 -12.46
N ASP A 536 2.78 8.81 -12.30
CA ASP A 536 2.77 7.72 -11.30
C ASP A 536 3.41 8.09 -9.94
N GLY A 537 4.06 9.24 -9.87
CA GLY A 537 4.84 9.66 -8.69
C GLY A 537 3.99 10.33 -7.61
N GLU A 538 3.81 9.65 -6.47
CA GLU A 538 3.06 10.16 -5.30
C GLU A 538 3.62 11.47 -4.73
N SER A 539 4.92 11.75 -4.93
CA SER A 539 5.58 12.96 -4.42
C SER A 539 4.96 14.26 -4.95
N LYS A 540 4.27 14.20 -6.10
CA LYS A 540 3.58 15.36 -6.69
C LYS A 540 2.14 15.52 -6.21
N LEU A 541 1.56 14.53 -5.53
CA LEU A 541 0.14 14.54 -5.15
C LEU A 541 -0.26 15.77 -4.33
N GLY A 542 0.66 16.29 -3.50
CA GLY A 542 0.41 17.49 -2.70
C GLY A 542 0.09 18.76 -3.50
N ASP A 543 0.48 18.84 -4.78
CA ASP A 543 0.16 19.95 -5.68
C ASP A 543 -1.27 19.87 -6.24
N TYR A 544 -1.85 18.67 -6.25
CA TYR A 544 -3.08 18.33 -7.00
C TYR A 544 -4.23 17.89 -6.09
N ALA A 545 -3.97 17.52 -4.84
CA ALA A 545 -4.96 16.98 -3.93
C ALA A 545 -4.82 17.48 -2.49
N TRP A 546 -5.95 17.53 -1.79
CA TRP A 546 -6.02 17.55 -0.33
C TRP A 546 -6.25 16.13 0.15
N TYR A 547 -5.25 15.54 0.80
CA TYR A 547 -5.27 14.15 1.26
C TYR A 547 -4.65 14.08 2.66
N TYR A 548 -4.56 12.90 3.26
CA TYR A 548 -4.09 12.73 4.64
C TYR A 548 -2.78 13.49 4.93
N GLY A 549 -1.84 13.49 3.98
CA GLY A 549 -0.52 14.09 4.16
C GLY A 549 -0.49 15.63 4.18
N ASN A 550 -1.54 16.33 3.76
CA ASN A 550 -1.54 17.80 3.68
C ASN A 550 -2.87 18.49 4.01
N SER A 551 -3.97 17.75 4.22
CA SER A 551 -5.29 18.33 4.47
C SER A 551 -5.45 18.84 5.91
N GLY A 552 -4.70 18.28 6.87
CA GLY A 552 -4.98 18.50 8.29
C GLY A 552 -6.31 17.90 8.76
N ILE A 553 -6.83 16.89 8.04
CA ILE A 553 -8.10 16.19 8.33
C ILE A 553 -9.29 17.15 8.38
N LYS A 554 -9.34 18.06 7.40
CA LYS A 554 -10.49 18.94 7.12
C LYS A 554 -10.66 19.13 5.63
N THR A 555 -11.88 19.44 5.20
CA THR A 555 -12.12 19.86 3.82
C THR A 555 -11.48 21.22 3.59
N HIS A 556 -11.13 21.49 2.33
CA HIS A 556 -10.56 22.76 1.90
C HIS A 556 -11.39 23.35 0.77
N PRO A 557 -11.33 24.68 0.57
CA PRO A 557 -12.04 25.32 -0.50
C PRO A 557 -11.71 24.69 -1.84
N VAL A 558 -12.73 24.51 -2.67
CA VAL A 558 -12.58 23.92 -4.00
C VAL A 558 -11.64 24.79 -4.85
N GLY A 559 -10.92 24.16 -5.79
CA GLY A 559 -10.07 24.88 -6.73
C GLY A 559 -8.72 25.38 -6.21
N GLN A 560 -8.33 25.07 -4.97
CA GLN A 560 -7.04 25.49 -4.40
C GLN A 560 -5.82 24.66 -4.83
N LYS A 561 -6.06 23.51 -5.49
CA LYS A 561 -5.00 22.64 -6.05
C LYS A 561 -4.95 22.77 -7.56
N LYS A 562 -3.90 22.24 -8.21
CA LYS A 562 -3.81 22.27 -9.67
C LYS A 562 -4.91 21.38 -10.30
N PRO A 563 -5.49 21.77 -11.43
CA PRO A 563 -6.46 20.94 -12.15
C PRO A 563 -5.77 19.85 -12.98
N ASN A 564 -6.57 18.92 -13.50
CA ASN A 564 -6.14 18.00 -14.55
C ASN A 564 -6.10 18.66 -15.93
N LEU A 565 -5.71 17.90 -16.97
CA LEU A 565 -5.53 18.40 -18.34
C LEU A 565 -6.80 18.98 -18.99
N TRP A 566 -7.98 18.67 -18.44
CA TRP A 566 -9.26 19.22 -18.93
C TRP A 566 -9.77 20.38 -18.08
N GLY A 567 -9.11 20.73 -16.98
CA GLY A 567 -9.51 21.84 -16.13
C GLY A 567 -10.40 21.44 -14.94
N LEU A 568 -10.50 20.15 -14.63
CA LEU A 568 -11.22 19.66 -13.44
C LEU A 568 -10.33 19.70 -12.21
N TYR A 569 -10.89 20.15 -11.09
CA TYR A 569 -10.23 20.22 -9.80
C TYR A 569 -10.79 19.15 -8.85
N GLY A 570 -10.04 18.81 -7.80
CA GLY A 570 -10.50 17.92 -6.72
C GLY A 570 -10.54 16.43 -7.06
N MET A 571 -10.21 16.00 -8.28
CA MET A 571 -10.35 14.60 -8.74
C MET A 571 -9.52 13.54 -7.96
N HIS A 572 -8.66 13.94 -7.02
CA HIS A 572 -7.72 13.07 -6.29
C HIS A 572 -7.74 13.31 -4.76
N GLY A 573 -8.80 13.87 -4.18
CA GLY A 573 -8.90 14.08 -2.73
C GLY A 573 -9.98 15.08 -2.35
N ASN A 574 -9.81 15.76 -1.21
CA ASN A 574 -10.76 16.67 -0.56
C ASN A 574 -11.98 15.93 0.00
N VAL A 575 -12.94 15.54 -0.84
CA VAL A 575 -14.01 14.61 -0.45
C VAL A 575 -14.10 13.47 -1.47
N TRP A 576 -14.53 12.31 -0.99
CA TRP A 576 -15.06 11.28 -1.87
C TRP A 576 -16.25 11.83 -2.64
N GLU A 577 -16.52 11.27 -3.82
CA GLU A 577 -17.60 11.74 -4.67
C GLU A 577 -18.53 10.61 -5.07
N TRP A 578 -19.83 10.79 -4.81
CA TRP A 578 -20.87 9.86 -5.25
C TRP A 578 -20.93 9.73 -6.78
N CYS A 579 -21.08 8.49 -7.24
CA CYS A 579 -21.44 8.15 -8.61
C CYS A 579 -22.84 7.54 -8.67
N GLN A 580 -23.43 7.51 -9.85
CA GLN A 580 -24.76 6.91 -10.07
C GLN A 580 -24.75 5.38 -9.81
N ASP A 581 -23.66 4.71 -10.19
CA ASP A 581 -23.53 3.26 -10.26
C ASP A 581 -23.80 2.51 -8.94
N ARG A 582 -24.36 1.31 -9.06
CA ARG A 582 -24.36 0.32 -7.97
C ARG A 582 -22.97 -0.29 -7.86
N TYR A 583 -22.51 -0.48 -6.64
CA TYR A 583 -21.21 -1.07 -6.41
C TYR A 583 -21.18 -2.57 -6.75
N HIS A 584 -20.15 -2.94 -7.50
CA HIS A 584 -19.78 -4.31 -7.84
C HIS A 584 -18.34 -4.57 -7.40
N SER A 585 -18.05 -5.80 -6.96
CA SER A 585 -16.73 -6.17 -6.43
C SER A 585 -15.64 -6.31 -7.50
N ASN A 586 -15.97 -6.14 -8.78
CA ASN A 586 -15.07 -6.19 -9.94
C ASN A 586 -15.80 -5.64 -11.18
N TYR A 587 -15.08 -5.51 -12.31
CA TYR A 587 -15.61 -5.06 -13.60
C TYR A 587 -16.05 -6.18 -14.57
N ASN A 588 -16.24 -7.41 -14.10
CA ASN A 588 -16.74 -8.47 -14.99
C ASN A 588 -18.20 -8.20 -15.37
N GLY A 589 -18.43 -7.89 -16.65
CA GLY A 589 -19.77 -7.53 -17.15
C GLY A 589 -20.12 -6.05 -16.98
N ALA A 590 -19.14 -5.19 -16.68
CA ALA A 590 -19.34 -3.74 -16.65
C ALA A 590 -19.80 -3.20 -18.02
N PRO A 591 -20.67 -2.19 -18.06
CA PRO A 591 -21.00 -1.47 -19.29
C PRO A 591 -19.76 -0.89 -19.96
N SER A 592 -19.71 -0.92 -21.28
CA SER A 592 -18.60 -0.40 -22.08
C SER A 592 -18.94 0.87 -22.85
N ASP A 593 -20.12 1.45 -22.61
CA ASP A 593 -20.69 2.61 -23.32
C ASP A 593 -20.75 3.88 -22.45
N GLY A 594 -20.13 3.85 -21.26
CA GLY A 594 -20.14 4.96 -20.32
C GLY A 594 -21.41 5.06 -19.46
N SER A 595 -22.42 4.22 -19.70
CA SER A 595 -23.64 4.21 -18.87
C SER A 595 -23.38 3.72 -17.44
N ALA A 596 -24.19 4.19 -16.50
CA ALA A 596 -24.11 3.76 -15.11
C ALA A 596 -24.50 2.28 -14.95
N TRP A 597 -23.72 1.52 -14.18
CA TRP A 597 -23.98 0.12 -13.90
C TRP A 597 -25.04 -0.06 -12.82
N GLU A 598 -26.31 -0.05 -13.25
CA GLU A 598 -27.49 -0.12 -12.37
C GLU A 598 -28.08 -1.53 -12.19
N SER A 599 -27.50 -2.54 -12.85
CA SER A 599 -27.91 -3.93 -12.66
C SER A 599 -27.40 -4.51 -11.33
N GLY A 600 -27.99 -5.63 -10.89
CA GLY A 600 -27.61 -6.31 -9.65
C GLY A 600 -28.56 -6.05 -8.46
N SER A 601 -28.34 -6.78 -7.37
CA SER A 601 -29.20 -6.75 -6.18
C SER A 601 -28.66 -5.87 -5.05
N SER A 602 -27.43 -5.38 -5.13
CA SER A 602 -26.84 -4.49 -4.13
C SER A 602 -27.47 -3.10 -4.22
N SER A 603 -27.79 -2.50 -3.08
CA SER A 603 -28.19 -1.08 -2.99
C SER A 603 -27.01 -0.14 -2.74
N ILE A 604 -25.83 -0.68 -2.45
CA ILE A 604 -24.62 0.08 -2.16
C ILE A 604 -24.18 0.83 -3.43
N ARG A 605 -23.75 2.09 -3.28
CA ARG A 605 -23.37 2.98 -4.39
C ARG A 605 -21.87 3.19 -4.44
N VAL A 606 -21.36 3.50 -5.62
CA VAL A 606 -19.93 3.76 -5.85
C VAL A 606 -19.56 5.17 -5.37
N GLN A 607 -18.38 5.29 -4.76
CA GLN A 607 -17.71 6.56 -4.49
C GLN A 607 -16.27 6.57 -5.05
N ARG A 608 -15.79 7.74 -5.49
CA ARG A 608 -14.52 7.90 -6.21
C ARG A 608 -13.69 9.08 -5.68
N GLY A 609 -12.39 9.10 -6.00
CA GLY A 609 -11.49 10.26 -5.78
C GLY A 609 -10.57 10.21 -4.55
N GLY A 610 -10.97 9.53 -3.49
CA GLY A 610 -10.32 9.70 -2.18
C GLY A 610 -10.80 10.97 -1.48
N CYS A 611 -10.34 11.22 -0.27
CA CYS A 611 -10.77 12.37 0.54
C CYS A 611 -9.62 12.95 1.39
N LEU A 612 -9.93 13.97 2.19
CA LEU A 612 -9.02 14.60 3.15
C LEU A 612 -8.28 13.61 4.06
N SER A 613 -8.86 12.44 4.37
CA SER A 613 -8.27 11.43 5.25
C SER A 613 -7.69 10.22 4.51
N SER A 614 -7.80 10.20 3.17
CA SER A 614 -7.23 9.16 2.33
C SER A 614 -5.71 9.25 2.27
N PHE A 615 -5.04 8.11 2.31
CA PHE A 615 -3.62 8.06 1.98
C PHE A 615 -3.42 8.26 0.48
N ALA A 616 -2.20 8.61 0.07
CA ALA A 616 -1.88 8.86 -1.35
C ALA A 616 -2.34 7.70 -2.26
N ARG A 617 -2.15 6.46 -1.81
CA ARG A 617 -2.58 5.24 -2.49
C ARG A 617 -4.09 5.13 -2.77
N ASP A 618 -4.91 5.81 -1.99
CA ASP A 618 -6.37 5.77 -2.09
C ASP A 618 -6.91 6.95 -2.92
N CYS A 619 -6.02 7.84 -3.38
CA CYS A 619 -6.32 8.98 -4.24
C CYS A 619 -6.09 8.69 -5.73
N ARG A 620 -5.78 7.45 -6.13
CA ARG A 620 -5.46 7.10 -7.52
C ARG A 620 -6.68 7.20 -8.43
N SER A 621 -6.47 7.45 -9.72
CA SER A 621 -7.53 7.54 -10.74
C SER A 621 -8.43 6.31 -10.76
N ALA A 622 -7.84 5.11 -10.59
CA ALA A 622 -8.56 3.84 -10.62
C ALA A 622 -9.20 3.45 -9.28
N ASN A 623 -8.86 4.13 -8.18
CA ASN A 623 -9.29 3.70 -6.85
C ASN A 623 -10.80 3.87 -6.69
N ARG A 624 -11.45 2.83 -6.16
CA ARG A 624 -12.90 2.75 -5.98
C ARG A 624 -13.23 2.24 -4.60
N SER A 625 -14.25 2.85 -4.01
CA SER A 625 -14.85 2.42 -2.76
C SER A 625 -16.36 2.42 -2.92
N ASP A 626 -17.03 1.93 -1.89
CA ASP A 626 -18.47 1.85 -1.82
C ASP A 626 -18.99 2.46 -0.52
N GLN A 627 -20.27 2.86 -0.53
CA GLN A 627 -20.95 3.39 0.65
C GLN A 627 -22.46 3.10 0.54
N GLU A 628 -23.08 2.82 1.68
CA GLU A 628 -24.54 2.67 1.76
C GLU A 628 -25.22 3.98 1.36
N PRO A 629 -26.25 3.94 0.49
CA PRO A 629 -26.74 5.15 -0.16
C PRO A 629 -27.28 6.14 0.87
N GLY A 630 -28.08 5.68 1.85
CA GLY A 630 -28.71 6.53 2.87
C GLY A 630 -27.83 6.96 4.05
N SER A 631 -26.54 6.62 4.02
CA SER A 631 -25.61 6.86 5.14
C SER A 631 -24.72 8.07 4.86
N PRO A 632 -25.00 9.25 5.46
CA PRO A 632 -24.16 10.44 5.27
C PRO A 632 -22.77 10.23 5.86
N ASN A 633 -21.75 10.86 5.25
CA ASN A 633 -20.36 10.71 5.66
C ASN A 633 -19.63 12.05 5.55
N ALA A 634 -18.89 12.43 6.60
CA ALA A 634 -18.21 13.73 6.72
C ALA A 634 -17.05 13.95 5.73
N ASN A 635 -16.71 12.91 4.96
CA ASN A 635 -15.67 12.94 3.94
C ASN A 635 -16.22 12.68 2.53
N LEU A 636 -17.55 12.68 2.34
CA LEU A 636 -18.22 12.28 1.11
C LEU A 636 -19.19 13.37 0.66
N GLY A 637 -18.93 13.90 -0.53
CA GLY A 637 -19.77 14.82 -1.27
C GLY A 637 -20.06 14.25 -2.66
N PHE A 638 -20.19 15.13 -3.65
CA PHE A 638 -20.41 14.75 -5.04
C PHE A 638 -20.10 15.90 -5.99
N ARG A 639 -20.00 15.59 -7.29
CA ARG A 639 -20.02 16.58 -8.37
C ARG A 639 -21.15 16.27 -9.34
N VAL A 640 -21.57 17.29 -10.08
CA VAL A 640 -22.71 17.20 -11.00
C VAL A 640 -22.23 17.03 -12.43
N LEU A 641 -22.87 16.12 -13.16
CA LEU A 641 -22.79 16.04 -14.61
C LEU A 641 -24.03 16.70 -15.22
N ARG A 642 -23.85 17.41 -16.34
CA ARG A 642 -24.92 17.97 -17.16
C ARG A 642 -24.80 17.46 -18.60
N GLU A 643 -25.85 16.85 -19.11
CA GLU A 643 -25.94 16.45 -20.52
C GLU A 643 -25.97 17.68 -21.43
N ILE A 644 -25.42 17.61 -22.65
CA ILE A 644 -25.28 18.79 -23.53
C ILE A 644 -26.63 19.34 -23.98
#